data_AF-A0A822VNF0-F1
#
_entry.id   AF-A0A822VNF0-F1
#
_cell.length_a   1.000
_cell.length_b   1.000
_cell.length_c   1.000
_cell.angle_alpha   90.00
_cell.angle_beta   90.00
_cell.angle_gamma   90.00
#
_symmetry.space_group_name_H-M   'P 1'
#
loop_
_entity.id
_entity.type
_entity.pdbx_description
1 polymer ?
#
loop_
_entity_poly.entity_id
_entity_poly.type
_entity_poly.pdbx_seq_one_letter_code
_entity_poly.pdbx_strand_id
1 'polypeptide(L)'
;MGIDNHLKVIKEGVFGRDVRQAIHDGIKQAYTDATIERGNTDMEVAKARGSFETLGNRFEDITERIQSITNGAPKGTFGSLSELQQSKPDGDTNIYLTTDNGHWNYYNGSAWVSGGTYQATVIKDGEITDRMLKNSYAYGTPGKNKFNKFSVTDGYYVDPSTGNLLSAAGNSVSEFIEVESNQIYQYTNLGTGAFYDKDKTFIKGTPNIAGWNLTPTPQTAFYVRVSCQNTKLGIAQIEKGSVATEYEPYTQIFELKSTELADLSGTKGLISYTEIIVKKDGSGDFVSPKLANDSITDASYNKRYNIIIHPGEYTEINWTPKDFVNLIGTDRDKVILKGELPQTATDVEITPASTINLIYNNDLENLTITCRNMRYPVHDDGGGTDKIRNVKNCKFIHYGNQAVRDYRKNNNLPAGDVWASENAYGSGVNSGDVVKYKDCVFVGTVNAWGTHNNEHYEKPAYIEHDNCEFILDAYDNPEFHNSIGIASMGSGNKDKIVFKGCRANGTIKYFYIGTDTIRRQDSKAEFEISGYNNDLAVEVQLDGERYIPVFKDECHNVVALENILKGQAVCFDKDKKHVRKMLPTDNKALFAGIALNDISAQSHGDVKFKGYLEKEDLNLSQANFGDNVVVGHDSLLMIGAGEAVGICLGYNQIKIF
;
A
#
# COMPACT_ATOMS: atom_id res chain seq x y z
N MET A 1 51.49 47.14 27.96
CA MET A 1 52.69 47.82 28.48
C MET A 1 53.88 46.97 28.10
N GLY A 2 54.94 47.54 27.53
CA GLY A 2 56.12 46.76 27.15
C GLY A 2 56.89 46.24 28.37
N ILE A 3 57.71 45.20 28.16
CA ILE A 3 58.53 44.58 29.21
C ILE A 3 59.40 45.59 29.97
N ASP A 4 59.77 46.69 29.32
CA ASP A 4 60.56 47.79 29.90
C ASP A 4 59.87 48.44 31.11
N ASN A 5 58.53 48.52 31.12
CA ASN A 5 57.81 49.05 32.28
C ASN A 5 57.90 48.11 33.49
N HIS A 6 57.82 46.80 33.26
CA HIS A 6 57.98 45.81 34.33
C HIS A 6 59.42 45.79 34.86
N LEU A 7 60.42 45.86 33.97
CA LEU A 7 61.84 45.94 34.36
C LEU A 7 62.16 47.22 35.15
N LYS A 8 61.53 48.34 34.82
CA LYS A 8 61.67 49.59 35.56
C LYS A 8 61.13 49.46 36.99
N VAL A 9 59.92 48.90 37.16
CA VAL A 9 59.32 48.67 38.49
C VAL A 9 60.17 47.72 39.34
N ILE A 10 60.85 46.73 38.71
CA ILE A 10 61.80 45.85 39.42
C ILE A 10 63.04 46.61 39.90
N LYS A 11 63.62 47.48 39.05
CA LYS A 11 64.85 48.23 39.39
C LYS A 11 64.61 49.31 40.45
N GLU A 12 63.44 49.94 40.42
CA GLU A 12 63.13 51.10 41.27
C GLU A 12 62.27 50.72 42.49
N GLY A 13 61.79 49.48 42.55
CA GLY A 13 60.88 49.00 43.60
C GLY A 13 61.53 48.94 44.98
N VAL A 14 60.87 49.54 45.98
CA VAL A 14 61.33 49.58 47.38
C VAL A 14 60.75 48.43 48.21
N PHE A 15 59.58 47.90 47.82
CA PHE A 15 58.88 46.83 48.54
C PHE A 15 58.92 45.49 47.78
N GLY A 16 59.23 44.42 48.50
CA GLY A 16 59.38 43.09 47.89
C GLY A 16 58.12 42.54 47.21
N ARG A 17 56.93 42.99 47.60
CA ARG A 17 55.67 42.61 46.91
C ARG A 17 55.63 43.17 45.49
N ASP A 18 55.95 44.44 45.33
CA ASP A 18 55.84 45.14 44.04
C ASP A 18 56.90 44.61 43.07
N VAL A 19 58.09 44.31 43.59
CA VAL A 19 59.17 43.66 42.84
C VAL A 19 58.75 42.24 42.40
N ARG A 20 58.18 41.41 43.29
CA ARG A 20 57.73 40.05 42.94
C ARG A 20 56.59 40.05 41.92
N GLN A 21 55.63 40.97 42.05
CA GLN A 21 54.52 41.09 41.10
C GLN A 21 55.03 41.55 39.73
N ALA A 22 55.93 42.54 39.69
CA ALA A 22 56.53 43.00 38.44
C ALA A 22 57.40 41.93 37.76
N ILE A 23 58.11 41.09 38.53
CA ILE A 23 58.83 39.92 37.99
C ILE A 23 57.85 38.93 37.38
N HIS A 24 56.78 38.57 38.11
CA HIS A 24 55.76 37.65 37.61
C HIS A 24 55.12 38.16 36.31
N ASP A 25 54.68 39.41 36.30
CA ASP A 25 54.00 40.00 35.15
C ASP A 25 54.95 40.24 33.97
N GLY A 26 56.22 40.59 34.24
CA GLY A 26 57.27 40.71 33.22
C GLY A 26 57.60 39.37 32.54
N ILE A 27 57.69 38.28 33.31
CA ILE A 27 57.89 36.92 32.76
C ILE A 27 56.67 36.50 31.93
N LYS A 28 55.45 36.79 32.41
CA LYS A 28 54.21 36.52 31.69
C LYS A 28 54.11 37.31 30.39
N GLN A 29 54.52 38.58 30.39
CA GLN A 29 54.57 39.42 29.19
C GLN A 29 55.62 38.90 28.19
N ALA A 30 56.83 38.55 28.65
CA ALA A 30 57.88 37.97 27.79
C ALA A 30 57.41 36.69 27.09
N TYR A 31 56.70 35.83 27.81
CA TYR A 31 56.13 34.59 27.27
C TYR A 31 55.00 34.87 26.25
N THR A 32 54.21 35.93 26.48
CA THR A 32 53.11 36.36 25.59
C THR A 32 53.66 36.97 24.31
N ASP A 33 54.68 37.83 24.39
CA ASP A 33 55.32 38.46 23.23
C ASP A 33 56.04 37.40 22.36
N ALA A 34 56.68 36.41 22.99
CA ALA A 34 57.36 35.32 22.28
C ALA A 34 56.39 34.35 21.58
N THR A 35 55.18 34.16 22.12
CA THR A 35 54.15 33.30 21.51
C THR A 35 53.34 34.06 20.46
N ILE A 36 52.60 35.10 20.87
CA ILE A 36 51.56 35.76 20.05
C ILE A 36 52.13 36.73 19.02
N GLU A 37 53.18 37.50 19.34
CA GLU A 37 53.68 38.56 18.45
C GLU A 37 54.84 38.12 17.54
N ARG A 38 55.54 37.02 17.88
CA ARG A 38 56.73 36.54 17.14
C ARG A 38 56.64 35.10 16.62
N GLY A 39 55.53 34.39 16.89
CA GLY A 39 55.22 33.10 16.26
C GLY A 39 56.15 31.95 16.63
N ASN A 40 56.65 31.90 17.89
CA ASN A 40 57.41 30.74 18.35
C ASN A 40 56.48 29.54 18.59
N THR A 41 56.42 28.67 17.58
CA THR A 41 55.53 27.50 17.53
C THR A 41 55.71 26.57 18.74
N ASP A 42 56.92 26.41 19.26
CA ASP A 42 57.19 25.46 20.35
C ASP A 42 56.62 25.95 21.69
N MET A 43 56.65 27.26 21.92
CA MET A 43 56.05 27.87 23.11
C MET A 43 54.52 27.91 23.03
N GLU A 44 53.96 28.13 21.84
CA GLU A 44 52.52 28.04 21.61
C GLU A 44 52.01 26.61 21.83
N VAL A 45 52.74 25.60 21.34
CA VAL A 45 52.42 24.18 21.55
C VAL A 45 52.55 23.80 23.02
N ALA A 46 53.58 24.27 23.73
CA ALA A 46 53.74 24.02 25.16
C ALA A 46 52.61 24.64 26.01
N LYS A 47 52.11 25.81 25.61
CA LYS A 47 50.93 26.44 26.23
C LYS A 47 49.65 25.69 25.87
N ALA A 48 49.50 25.28 24.62
CA ALA A 48 48.35 24.53 24.14
C ALA A 48 48.26 23.12 24.74
N ARG A 49 49.37 22.44 25.05
CA ARG A 49 49.31 21.12 25.71
C ARG A 49 48.96 21.22 27.20
N GLY A 50 49.16 22.35 27.86
CA GLY A 50 48.92 22.48 29.31
C GLY A 50 49.83 21.56 30.14
N SER A 51 49.24 20.78 31.06
CA SER A 51 49.96 19.79 31.89
C SER A 51 50.25 18.46 31.18
N PHE A 52 49.80 18.29 29.94
CA PHE A 52 50.02 17.07 29.18
C PHE A 52 51.44 17.01 28.62
N GLU A 53 52.01 15.81 28.55
CA GLU A 53 53.37 15.57 28.06
C GLU A 53 53.55 16.06 26.61
N THR A 54 52.56 15.80 25.74
CA THR A 54 52.51 16.32 24.38
C THR A 54 51.12 16.90 24.05
N LEU A 55 51.04 17.72 23.01
CA LEU A 55 49.75 18.19 22.49
C LEU A 55 48.91 17.03 21.92
N GLY A 56 49.55 15.97 21.41
CA GLY A 56 48.90 14.74 20.98
C GLY A 56 48.13 14.07 22.11
N ASN A 57 48.75 13.91 23.29
CA ASN A 57 48.08 13.32 24.46
C ASN A 57 46.85 14.14 24.89
N ARG A 58 46.90 15.47 24.75
CA ARG A 58 45.72 16.33 25.01
C ARG A 58 44.62 16.10 23.98
N PHE A 59 44.96 15.92 22.70
CA PHE A 59 43.97 15.61 21.67
C PHE A 59 43.40 14.20 21.81
N GLU A 60 44.19 13.23 22.27
CA GLU A 60 43.71 11.89 22.61
C GLU A 60 42.73 11.93 23.79
N ASP A 61 43.03 12.64 24.89
CA ASP A 61 42.10 12.84 26.01
C ASP A 61 40.79 13.49 25.55
N ILE A 62 40.87 14.55 24.74
CA ILE A 62 39.68 15.22 24.18
C ILE A 62 38.90 14.26 23.27
N THR A 63 39.60 13.45 22.47
CA THR A 63 38.98 12.48 21.56
C THR A 63 38.28 11.37 22.34
N GLU A 64 38.90 10.81 23.39
CA GLU A 64 38.29 9.81 24.27
C GLU A 64 37.03 10.36 24.96
N ARG A 65 37.07 11.61 25.43
CA ARG A 65 35.93 12.29 26.05
C ARG A 65 34.80 12.63 25.07
N ILE A 66 35.13 12.89 23.80
CA ILE A 66 34.13 13.10 22.75
C ILE A 66 33.55 11.75 22.28
N GLN A 67 34.39 10.72 22.13
CA GLN A 67 34.00 9.36 21.74
C GLN A 67 33.05 8.73 22.76
N SER A 68 33.22 9.00 24.06
CA SER A 68 32.28 8.54 25.08
C SER A 68 30.90 9.19 25.00
N ILE A 69 30.79 10.37 24.37
CA ILE A 69 29.52 11.05 24.06
C ILE A 69 28.94 10.56 22.71
N THR A 70 29.78 10.14 21.77
CA THR A 70 29.34 9.86 20.38
C THR A 70 28.56 8.55 20.22
N ASN A 71 28.61 7.63 21.20
CA ASN A 71 27.76 6.44 21.15
C ASN A 71 26.30 6.72 21.57
N GLY A 72 25.99 7.88 22.16
CA GLY A 72 24.62 8.38 22.44
C GLY A 72 23.72 7.51 23.33
N ALA A 73 24.10 6.25 23.54
CA ALA A 73 23.36 5.24 24.26
C ALA A 73 23.77 5.28 25.73
N PRO A 74 22.80 5.40 26.65
CA PRO A 74 23.08 5.33 28.06
C PRO A 74 23.75 4.00 28.43
N LYS A 75 24.83 4.08 29.19
CA LYS A 75 25.60 2.92 29.65
C LYS A 75 24.85 2.10 30.71
N GLY A 76 23.85 2.70 31.35
CA GLY A 76 23.00 2.08 32.34
C GLY A 76 21.95 3.04 32.89
N THR A 77 21.16 2.54 33.82
CA THR A 77 20.03 3.25 34.45
C THR A 77 20.16 3.19 35.97
N PHE A 78 19.86 4.30 36.64
CA PHE A 78 19.78 4.42 38.10
C PHE A 78 18.42 4.95 38.52
N GLY A 79 18.01 4.73 39.77
CA GLY A 79 16.72 5.20 40.28
C GLY A 79 16.64 6.72 40.35
N SER A 80 17.74 7.38 40.74
CA SER A 80 17.83 8.85 40.88
C SER A 80 19.26 9.37 40.67
N LEU A 81 19.40 10.69 40.53
CA LEU A 81 20.73 11.33 40.43
C LEU A 81 21.58 11.08 41.69
N SER A 82 20.95 11.02 42.87
CA SER A 82 21.62 10.71 44.13
C SER A 82 22.20 9.29 44.15
N GLU A 83 21.48 8.31 43.60
CA GLU A 83 21.97 6.92 43.48
C GLU A 83 23.13 6.80 42.48
N LEU A 84 23.05 7.53 41.36
CA LEU A 84 24.17 7.63 40.42
C LEU A 84 25.41 8.23 41.10
N GLN A 85 25.25 9.32 41.86
CA GLN A 85 26.35 9.94 42.62
C GLN A 85 26.95 8.99 43.68
N GLN A 86 26.11 8.22 44.37
CA GLN A 86 26.58 7.27 45.39
C GLN A 86 27.32 6.08 44.77
N SER A 87 26.85 5.57 43.62
CA SER A 87 27.49 4.46 42.93
C SER A 87 28.77 4.88 42.20
N LYS A 88 28.85 6.13 41.73
CA LYS A 88 29.98 6.71 40.98
C LYS A 88 30.44 8.05 41.60
N PRO A 89 31.03 8.04 42.80
CA PRO A 89 31.37 9.27 43.54
C PRO A 89 32.45 10.12 42.85
N ASP A 90 33.41 9.48 42.17
CA ASP A 90 34.49 10.16 41.47
C ASP A 90 34.14 10.54 40.02
N GLY A 91 32.91 10.25 39.59
CA GLY A 91 32.45 10.43 38.21
C GLY A 91 32.98 9.36 37.24
N ASP A 92 32.48 9.39 36.01
CA ASP A 92 33.08 8.67 34.88
C ASP A 92 32.68 9.31 33.54
N THR A 93 33.21 8.80 32.43
CA THR A 93 33.04 9.38 31.09
C THR A 93 31.75 8.96 30.37
N ASN A 94 30.91 8.12 30.97
CA ASN A 94 29.69 7.60 30.35
C ASN A 94 28.45 8.47 30.65
N ILE A 95 27.39 8.20 29.89
CA ILE A 95 26.05 8.76 30.10
C ILE A 95 25.17 7.72 30.79
N TYR A 96 24.37 8.15 31.77
CA TYR A 96 23.43 7.30 32.50
C TYR A 96 22.03 7.91 32.54
N LEU A 97 20.99 7.07 32.54
CA LEU A 97 19.62 7.55 32.77
C LEU A 97 19.25 7.49 34.25
N THR A 98 18.43 8.44 34.68
CA THR A 98 17.74 8.40 35.97
C THR A 98 16.25 8.21 35.76
N THR A 99 15.69 7.14 36.33
CA THR A 99 14.31 6.73 36.05
C THR A 99 13.26 7.57 36.76
N ASP A 100 13.63 8.27 37.83
CA ASP A 100 12.74 9.20 38.57
C ASP A 100 12.26 10.40 37.74
N ASN A 101 13.08 10.88 36.80
CA ASN A 101 12.79 12.05 35.98
C ASN A 101 12.95 11.83 34.46
N GLY A 102 13.40 10.63 34.04
CA GLY A 102 13.62 10.30 32.63
C GLY A 102 14.74 11.13 31.97
N HIS A 103 15.68 11.64 32.76
CA HIS A 103 16.79 12.43 32.26
C HIS A 103 18.03 11.58 32.01
N TRP A 104 18.83 11.99 31.02
CA TRP A 104 20.20 11.51 30.91
C TRP A 104 21.13 12.41 31.74
N ASN A 105 22.20 11.82 32.26
CA ASN A 105 23.14 12.46 33.17
C ASN A 105 24.57 12.15 32.74
N TYR A 106 25.47 13.14 32.85
CA TYR A 106 26.89 13.03 32.48
C TYR A 106 27.77 13.69 33.54
N TYR A 107 29.02 13.26 33.68
CA TYR A 107 29.98 13.89 34.59
C TYR A 107 30.73 15.02 33.87
N ASN A 108 30.70 16.23 34.42
CA ASN A 108 31.32 17.40 33.79
C ASN A 108 32.81 17.60 34.18
N GLY A 109 33.40 16.65 34.92
CA GLY A 109 34.74 16.75 35.50
C GLY A 109 34.78 17.27 36.94
N SER A 110 33.62 17.61 37.52
CA SER A 110 33.50 18.02 38.93
C SER A 110 32.22 17.53 39.60
N ALA A 111 31.13 17.33 38.85
CA ALA A 111 29.85 16.84 39.33
C ALA A 111 29.07 16.11 38.22
N TRP A 112 28.13 15.27 38.64
CA TRP A 112 27.09 14.73 37.75
C TRP A 112 26.06 15.82 37.42
N VAL A 113 25.78 16.00 36.13
CA VAL A 113 24.88 17.04 35.59
C VAL A 113 23.79 16.38 34.76
N SER A 114 22.54 16.82 34.94
CA SER A 114 21.40 16.41 34.12
C SER A 114 21.43 17.12 32.76
N GLY A 115 21.33 16.34 31.69
CA GLY A 115 21.28 16.82 30.30
C GLY A 115 19.87 16.95 29.73
N GLY A 116 18.82 16.75 30.54
CA GLY A 116 17.42 16.84 30.14
C GLY A 116 16.79 15.50 29.73
N THR A 117 15.55 15.53 29.24
CA THR A 117 14.75 14.33 28.95
C THR A 117 15.33 13.53 27.79
N TYR A 118 15.55 12.23 28.03
CA TYR A 118 16.02 11.29 27.02
C TYR A 118 14.82 10.49 26.49
N GLN A 119 14.49 10.67 25.20
CA GLN A 119 13.39 9.98 24.49
C GLN A 119 12.06 10.02 25.26
N ALA A 120 11.37 11.17 25.21
CA ALA A 120 10.06 11.32 25.85
C ALA A 120 9.10 10.20 25.40
N THR A 121 8.61 9.42 26.36
CA THR A 121 7.73 8.26 26.13
C THR A 121 6.27 8.63 25.92
N VAL A 122 5.91 9.91 26.02
CA VAL A 122 4.52 10.39 25.95
C VAL A 122 4.43 11.70 25.17
N ILE A 123 3.51 11.76 24.21
CA ILE A 123 3.10 13.00 23.53
C ILE A 123 2.13 13.73 24.44
N LYS A 124 2.39 14.99 24.75
CA LYS A 124 1.54 15.76 25.67
C LYS A 124 0.23 16.17 25.00
N ASP A 125 -0.80 16.40 25.82
CA ASP A 125 -2.07 16.95 25.34
C ASP A 125 -1.85 18.27 24.60
N GLY A 126 -2.40 18.38 23.39
CA GLY A 126 -2.26 19.55 22.51
C GLY A 126 -0.96 19.67 21.70
N GLU A 127 -0.03 18.70 21.75
CA GLU A 127 1.21 18.77 20.95
C GLU A 127 1.02 18.47 19.46
N ILE A 128 0.02 17.66 19.09
CA ILE A 128 -0.26 17.35 17.69
C ILE A 128 -0.96 18.54 17.04
N THR A 129 -0.24 19.21 16.15
CA THR A 129 -0.76 20.29 15.30
C THR A 129 -1.16 19.76 13.93
N ASP A 130 -2.01 20.48 13.19
CA ASP A 130 -2.47 20.10 11.83
C ASP A 130 -1.31 19.76 10.87
N ARG A 131 -0.15 20.39 11.05
CA ARG A 131 1.07 20.17 10.25
C ARG A 131 1.75 18.82 10.53
N MET A 132 1.51 18.23 11.70
CA MET A 132 2.09 16.94 12.12
C MET A 132 1.33 15.74 11.55
N LEU A 133 0.14 15.96 10.99
CA LEU A 133 -0.65 14.94 10.29
C LEU A 133 -0.32 14.90 8.79
N LYS A 134 0.94 14.63 8.45
CA LYS A 134 1.35 14.40 7.05
C LYS A 134 1.09 12.95 6.64
N ASN A 135 -0.16 12.68 6.22
CA ASN A 135 -0.64 11.57 5.35
C ASN A 135 -2.09 11.19 5.72
N SER A 136 -3.01 12.14 5.70
CA SER A 136 -4.38 11.94 6.19
C SER A 136 -5.20 11.01 5.29
N TYR A 137 -5.40 9.78 5.76
CA TYR A 137 -6.46 8.83 5.35
C TYR A 137 -7.87 9.29 5.78
N ALA A 138 -8.04 10.52 6.25
CA ALA A 138 -9.30 11.09 6.68
C ALA A 138 -9.85 12.04 5.61
N TYR A 139 -11.06 11.76 5.13
CA TYR A 139 -11.87 12.77 4.44
C TYR A 139 -12.69 13.46 5.51
N GLY A 140 -12.56 14.79 5.60
CA GLY A 140 -13.45 15.56 6.46
C GLY A 140 -14.73 15.90 5.72
N THR A 141 -15.90 15.67 6.33
CA THR A 141 -17.12 16.35 5.88
C THR A 141 -16.93 17.83 6.25
N PRO A 142 -16.84 18.76 5.27
CA PRO A 142 -16.58 20.16 5.61
C PRO A 142 -17.76 20.72 6.42
N GLY A 143 -17.47 21.44 7.51
CA GLY A 143 -18.44 22.38 8.07
C GLY A 143 -18.85 23.42 7.01
N LYS A 144 -19.92 24.19 7.27
CA LYS A 144 -20.43 25.17 6.31
C LYS A 144 -19.42 26.31 6.09
N ASN A 145 -18.62 26.63 7.11
CA ASN A 145 -17.59 27.65 7.03
C ASN A 145 -16.33 27.10 6.33
N LYS A 146 -16.04 27.62 5.14
CA LYS A 146 -14.87 27.29 4.31
C LYS A 146 -13.63 28.13 4.63
N PHE A 147 -13.71 29.13 5.49
CA PHE A 147 -12.58 30.00 5.85
C PHE A 147 -11.82 29.45 7.07
N ASN A 148 -10.64 28.86 6.85
CA ASN A 148 -9.79 28.39 7.93
C ASN A 148 -8.88 29.52 8.45
N LYS A 149 -9.10 29.97 9.70
CA LYS A 149 -8.27 31.02 10.33
C LYS A 149 -6.85 30.56 10.67
N PHE A 150 -6.60 29.25 10.73
CA PHE A 150 -5.31 28.67 11.13
C PHE A 150 -4.33 28.49 9.96
N SER A 151 -4.81 28.57 8.73
CA SER A 151 -4.01 28.43 7.49
C SER A 151 -3.68 29.77 6.83
N VAL A 152 -4.12 30.88 7.42
CA VAL A 152 -3.92 32.20 6.83
C VAL A 152 -2.45 32.62 6.82
N THR A 153 -2.06 33.39 5.81
CA THR A 153 -0.75 34.05 5.77
C THR A 153 -0.88 35.46 6.35
N ASP A 154 -0.30 35.68 7.53
CA ASP A 154 -0.31 36.97 8.22
C ASP A 154 0.58 38.02 7.54
N GLY A 155 0.20 39.28 7.62
CA GLY A 155 0.93 40.43 7.07
C GLY A 155 0.69 40.70 5.59
N TYR A 156 -0.33 40.09 4.98
CA TYR A 156 -0.63 40.22 3.56
C TYR A 156 -2.13 40.40 3.27
N TYR A 157 -2.43 40.98 2.12
CA TYR A 157 -3.74 40.93 1.47
C TYR A 157 -3.61 40.45 0.03
N VAL A 158 -4.70 39.95 -0.55
CA VAL A 158 -4.75 39.60 -1.97
C VAL A 158 -5.09 40.83 -2.81
N ASP A 159 -4.25 41.18 -3.78
CA ASP A 159 -4.48 42.27 -4.72
C ASP A 159 -5.63 41.88 -5.68
N PRO A 160 -6.74 42.64 -5.73
CA PRO A 160 -7.89 42.28 -6.56
C PRO A 160 -7.65 42.52 -8.05
N SER A 161 -6.57 43.22 -8.42
CA SER A 161 -6.24 43.49 -9.82
C SER A 161 -5.33 42.42 -10.44
N THR A 162 -4.52 41.73 -9.63
CA THR A 162 -3.54 40.76 -10.12
C THR A 162 -3.67 39.36 -9.50
N GLY A 163 -4.37 39.22 -8.37
CA GLY A 163 -4.40 37.99 -7.57
C GLY A 163 -3.10 37.73 -6.78
N ASN A 164 -2.11 38.61 -6.87
CA ASN A 164 -0.87 38.44 -6.09
C ASN A 164 -1.05 38.89 -4.65
N LEU A 165 -0.13 38.47 -3.78
CA LEU A 165 -0.09 38.94 -2.40
C LEU A 165 0.73 40.22 -2.30
N LEU A 166 0.18 41.20 -1.59
CA LEU A 166 0.87 42.44 -1.24
C LEU A 166 0.91 42.59 0.28
N SER A 167 2.02 43.09 0.79
CA SER A 167 2.22 43.24 2.24
C SER A 167 1.25 44.27 2.82
N ALA A 168 0.56 43.91 3.89
CA ALA A 168 -0.31 44.79 4.66
C ALA A 168 -0.38 44.33 6.12
N ALA A 169 0.27 45.08 7.01
CA ALA A 169 0.23 44.80 8.45
C ALA A 169 -1.21 44.83 8.97
N GLY A 170 -1.54 43.89 9.87
CA GLY A 170 -2.88 43.75 10.46
C GLY A 170 -3.92 43.06 9.58
N ASN A 171 -3.51 42.55 8.41
CA ASN A 171 -4.33 41.71 7.54
C ASN A 171 -3.70 40.33 7.38
N SER A 172 -4.58 39.35 7.19
CA SER A 172 -4.23 37.98 6.86
C SER A 172 -4.96 37.58 5.59
N VAL A 173 -4.31 36.79 4.74
CA VAL A 173 -4.91 36.23 3.53
C VAL A 173 -5.13 34.74 3.68
N SER A 174 -6.29 34.25 3.22
CA SER A 174 -6.56 32.82 3.19
C SER A 174 -5.58 32.06 2.29
N GLU A 175 -5.53 30.75 2.49
CA GLU A 175 -5.13 29.81 1.46
C GLU A 175 -6.06 29.89 0.23
N PHE A 176 -5.78 29.08 -0.79
CA PHE A 176 -6.71 28.88 -1.90
C PHE A 176 -7.88 28.01 -1.43
N ILE A 177 -9.03 28.64 -1.23
CA ILE A 177 -10.26 27.97 -0.77
C ILE A 177 -11.03 27.48 -1.99
N GLU A 178 -11.37 26.19 -2.04
CA GLU A 178 -12.13 25.61 -3.15
C GLU A 178 -13.57 26.16 -3.20
N VAL A 179 -13.98 26.56 -4.42
CA VAL A 179 -15.32 27.01 -4.75
C VAL A 179 -15.79 26.35 -6.05
N GLU A 180 -17.07 26.07 -6.14
CA GLU A 180 -17.69 25.56 -7.36
C GLU A 180 -17.98 26.71 -8.32
N SER A 181 -17.80 26.50 -9.62
CA SER A 181 -18.16 27.46 -10.67
C SER A 181 -19.67 27.69 -10.76
N ASN A 182 -20.11 28.90 -11.10
CA ASN A 182 -21.52 29.28 -11.24
C ASN A 182 -22.38 29.02 -9.98
N GLN A 183 -21.77 29.08 -8.79
CA GLN A 183 -22.47 28.92 -7.50
C GLN A 183 -22.42 30.22 -6.68
N ILE A 184 -23.41 30.42 -5.81
CA ILE A 184 -23.45 31.59 -4.92
C ILE A 184 -22.88 31.21 -3.55
N TYR A 185 -22.06 32.10 -3.00
CA TYR A 185 -21.47 31.97 -1.67
C TYR A 185 -21.68 33.25 -0.88
N GLN A 186 -21.79 33.13 0.44
CA GLN A 186 -21.75 34.25 1.36
C GLN A 186 -20.32 34.45 1.87
N TYR A 187 -19.89 35.70 1.91
CA TYR A 187 -18.60 36.14 2.45
C TYR A 187 -18.86 37.12 3.59
N THR A 188 -18.59 36.69 4.82
CA THR A 188 -18.92 37.43 6.05
C THR A 188 -17.66 37.81 6.80
N ASN A 189 -17.53 39.09 7.19
CA ASN A 189 -16.34 39.65 7.86
C ASN A 189 -15.03 39.52 7.05
N LEU A 190 -15.11 39.62 5.73
CA LEU A 190 -14.00 39.52 4.78
C LEU A 190 -13.87 40.82 3.96
N GLY A 191 -12.66 41.12 3.50
CA GLY A 191 -12.32 42.34 2.77
C GLY A 191 -12.22 42.13 1.27
N THR A 192 -10.99 42.13 0.76
CA THR A 192 -10.66 41.98 -0.66
C THR A 192 -10.61 40.50 -1.06
N GLY A 193 -10.98 40.15 -2.29
CA GLY A 193 -10.96 38.77 -2.79
C GLY A 193 -10.52 38.64 -4.24
N ALA A 194 -10.05 37.45 -4.60
CA ALA A 194 -9.69 37.07 -5.97
C ALA A 194 -10.07 35.62 -6.26
N PHE A 195 -10.61 35.36 -7.46
CA PHE A 195 -10.91 34.03 -7.98
C PHE A 195 -9.78 33.54 -8.90
N TYR A 196 -9.57 32.23 -8.90
CA TYR A 196 -8.57 31.54 -9.71
C TYR A 196 -9.14 30.27 -10.32
N ASP A 197 -8.57 29.85 -11.44
CA ASP A 197 -8.89 28.55 -12.05
C ASP A 197 -8.19 27.38 -11.34
N LYS A 198 -8.41 26.16 -11.83
CA LYS A 198 -7.81 24.93 -11.28
C LYS A 198 -6.28 24.93 -11.27
N ASP A 199 -5.66 25.71 -12.17
CA ASP A 199 -4.21 25.83 -12.32
C ASP A 199 -3.68 27.02 -11.50
N LYS A 200 -4.53 27.63 -10.65
CA LYS A 200 -4.28 28.81 -9.80
C LYS A 200 -3.96 30.08 -10.59
N THR A 201 -4.41 30.16 -11.83
CA THR A 201 -4.32 31.38 -12.65
C THR A 201 -5.43 32.36 -12.26
N PHE A 202 -5.09 33.64 -12.10
CA PHE A 202 -6.04 34.69 -11.73
C PHE A 202 -7.15 34.86 -12.78
N ILE A 203 -8.40 34.88 -12.32
CA ILE A 203 -9.59 35.10 -13.17
C ILE A 203 -10.10 36.53 -13.01
N LYS A 204 -10.43 36.92 -11.77
CA LYS A 204 -10.92 38.26 -11.42
C LYS A 204 -10.82 38.49 -9.92
N GLY A 205 -10.75 39.75 -9.49
CA GLY A 205 -10.85 40.12 -8.07
C GLY A 205 -11.79 41.27 -7.81
N THR A 206 -11.98 41.60 -6.54
CA THR A 206 -12.77 42.74 -6.07
C THR A 206 -12.13 43.36 -4.83
N PRO A 207 -12.07 44.71 -4.74
CA PRO A 207 -11.66 45.38 -3.51
C PRO A 207 -12.68 45.19 -2.37
N ASN A 208 -13.93 44.87 -2.69
CA ASN A 208 -15.01 44.64 -1.73
C ASN A 208 -15.76 43.35 -2.05
N ILE A 209 -15.54 42.31 -1.25
CA ILE A 209 -16.10 40.98 -1.47
C ILE A 209 -17.57 40.84 -1.08
N ALA A 210 -18.11 41.76 -0.28
CA ALA A 210 -19.53 41.72 0.08
C ALA A 210 -20.47 41.79 -1.15
N GLY A 211 -19.98 42.37 -2.27
CA GLY A 211 -20.70 42.38 -3.54
C GLY A 211 -20.82 41.02 -4.24
N TRP A 212 -20.10 39.98 -3.77
CA TRP A 212 -20.19 38.63 -4.32
C TRP A 212 -21.29 37.78 -3.66
N ASN A 213 -21.88 38.24 -2.55
CA ASN A 213 -22.89 37.49 -1.78
C ASN A 213 -24.16 37.12 -2.57
N LEU A 214 -24.44 37.81 -3.68
CA LEU A 214 -25.60 37.57 -4.54
C LEU A 214 -25.22 37.24 -5.99
N THR A 215 -23.92 37.12 -6.28
CA THR A 215 -23.42 36.88 -7.63
C THR A 215 -22.81 35.49 -7.72
N PRO A 216 -23.14 34.68 -8.75
CA PRO A 216 -22.47 33.43 -8.98
C PRO A 216 -20.95 33.62 -9.17
N THR A 217 -20.17 32.67 -8.68
CA THR A 217 -18.74 32.54 -8.99
C THR A 217 -18.53 32.45 -10.51
N PRO A 218 -17.40 32.94 -11.05
CA PRO A 218 -17.08 32.82 -12.47
C PRO A 218 -17.14 31.37 -12.99
N GLN A 219 -17.45 31.21 -14.28
CA GLN A 219 -17.60 29.90 -14.94
C GLN A 219 -16.36 29.00 -14.84
N THR A 220 -15.17 29.58 -14.73
CA THR A 220 -13.89 28.83 -14.62
C THR A 220 -13.30 28.86 -13.21
N ALA A 221 -14.00 29.45 -12.23
CA ALA A 221 -13.50 29.54 -10.87
C ALA A 221 -13.46 28.17 -10.21
N PHE A 222 -12.29 27.84 -9.66
CA PHE A 222 -12.06 26.65 -8.85
C PHE A 222 -11.57 27.03 -7.44
N TYR A 223 -10.85 28.15 -7.32
CA TYR A 223 -10.39 28.67 -6.03
C TYR A 223 -10.80 30.13 -5.82
N VAL A 224 -10.95 30.50 -4.55
CA VAL A 224 -11.00 31.88 -4.08
C VAL A 224 -9.93 32.11 -3.02
N ARG A 225 -9.31 33.30 -3.04
CA ARG A 225 -8.53 33.80 -1.91
C ARG A 225 -9.17 35.07 -1.39
N VAL A 226 -9.20 35.22 -0.07
CA VAL A 226 -9.83 36.36 0.60
C VAL A 226 -8.89 36.96 1.64
N SER A 227 -8.97 38.27 1.82
CA SER A 227 -8.27 39.00 2.88
C SER A 227 -9.20 39.21 4.06
N CYS A 228 -8.68 39.09 5.27
CA CYS A 228 -9.40 39.32 6.52
C CYS A 228 -8.54 40.19 7.44
N GLN A 229 -9.16 41.15 8.13
CA GLN A 229 -8.48 41.88 9.19
C GLN A 229 -8.22 40.92 10.36
N ASN A 230 -7.05 41.02 11.00
CA ASN A 230 -6.69 40.10 12.08
C ASN A 230 -7.70 40.14 13.25
N THR A 231 -8.35 41.29 13.48
CA THR A 231 -9.42 41.48 14.47
C THR A 231 -10.73 40.74 14.16
N LYS A 232 -10.89 40.26 12.92
CA LYS A 232 -12.09 39.58 12.41
C LYS A 232 -11.88 38.09 12.14
N LEU A 233 -10.65 37.59 12.25
CA LEU A 233 -10.32 36.16 12.04
C LEU A 233 -11.17 35.21 12.89
N GLY A 234 -11.52 35.62 14.11
CA GLY A 234 -12.32 34.81 15.02
C GLY A 234 -13.80 34.67 14.65
N ILE A 235 -14.28 35.40 13.63
CA ILE A 235 -15.69 35.47 13.20
C ILE A 235 -15.85 35.53 11.67
N ALA A 236 -14.79 35.25 10.90
CA ALA A 236 -14.82 35.27 9.43
C ALA A 236 -15.39 33.96 8.88
N GLN A 237 -16.25 34.06 7.86
CA GLN A 237 -16.97 32.92 7.31
C GLN A 237 -17.15 33.01 5.81
N ILE A 238 -16.96 31.88 5.13
CA ILE A 238 -17.40 31.67 3.74
C ILE A 238 -18.31 30.45 3.71
N GLU A 239 -19.50 30.56 3.15
CA GLU A 239 -20.44 29.43 3.07
C GLU A 239 -21.19 29.42 1.74
N LYS A 240 -21.58 28.23 1.27
CA LYS A 240 -22.35 28.09 0.03
C LYS A 240 -23.81 28.44 0.29
N GLY A 241 -24.41 29.28 -0.56
CA GLY A 241 -25.80 29.69 -0.45
C GLY A 241 -25.99 31.18 -0.65
N SER A 242 -27.26 31.59 -0.78
CA SER A 242 -27.67 32.98 -1.03
C SER A 242 -28.03 33.77 0.23
N VAL A 243 -27.93 33.17 1.42
CA VAL A 243 -28.30 33.77 2.71
C VAL A 243 -27.21 33.47 3.72
N ALA A 244 -26.69 34.51 4.38
CA ALA A 244 -25.70 34.35 5.45
C ALA A 244 -26.35 33.73 6.69
N THR A 245 -25.67 32.77 7.31
CA THR A 245 -26.13 32.12 8.54
C THR A 245 -25.31 32.59 9.74
N GLU A 246 -25.71 32.18 10.95
CA GLU A 246 -24.93 32.46 12.17
C GLU A 246 -23.53 31.86 12.06
N TYR A 247 -22.55 32.58 12.62
CA TYR A 247 -21.14 32.18 12.58
C TYR A 247 -20.95 30.80 13.20
N GLU A 248 -20.24 29.94 12.48
CA GLU A 248 -19.64 28.74 13.04
C GLU A 248 -18.13 28.71 12.75
N PRO A 249 -17.32 28.22 13.69
CA PRO A 249 -15.90 28.06 13.44
C PRO A 249 -15.67 27.09 12.28
N TYR A 250 -14.59 27.30 11.52
CA TYR A 250 -14.12 26.31 10.56
C TYR A 250 -13.92 24.98 11.27
N THR A 251 -14.66 23.97 10.85
CA THR A 251 -14.51 22.59 11.31
C THR A 251 -14.18 21.71 10.11
N GLN A 252 -13.13 20.93 10.27
CA GLN A 252 -12.91 19.75 9.46
C GLN A 252 -13.30 18.59 10.37
N ILE A 253 -14.55 18.11 10.25
CA ILE A 253 -14.96 16.92 11.00
C ILE A 253 -14.23 15.75 10.36
N PHE A 254 -13.17 15.27 10.99
CA PHE A 254 -12.48 14.06 10.56
C PHE A 254 -13.43 12.87 10.78
N GLU A 255 -14.19 12.51 9.74
CA GLU A 255 -14.84 11.21 9.71
C GLU A 255 -13.77 10.18 9.36
N LEU A 256 -13.39 9.38 10.35
CA LEU A 256 -12.68 8.13 10.09
C LEU A 256 -13.56 7.29 9.15
N LYS A 257 -12.97 6.69 8.12
CA LYS A 257 -13.71 5.75 7.27
C LYS A 257 -14.41 4.75 8.18
N SER A 258 -15.72 4.62 8.03
CA SER A 258 -16.59 3.81 8.90
C SER A 258 -16.18 2.33 9.00
N THR A 259 -15.28 1.86 8.13
CA THR A 259 -14.67 0.53 8.22
C THR A 259 -13.65 0.38 9.36
N GLU A 260 -13.10 1.46 9.92
CA GLU A 260 -12.10 1.43 11.00
C GLU A 260 -12.66 1.89 12.36
N LEU A 261 -13.80 2.57 12.38
CA LEU A 261 -14.48 2.95 13.64
C LEU A 261 -14.98 1.74 14.42
N ALA A 262 -15.27 0.61 13.77
CA ALA A 262 -15.60 -0.63 14.46
C ALA A 262 -14.47 -1.14 15.37
N ASP A 263 -13.20 -0.86 15.05
CA ASP A 263 -12.05 -1.29 15.86
C ASP A 263 -11.76 -0.33 17.02
N LEU A 264 -12.05 0.97 16.88
CA LEU A 264 -11.76 1.98 17.89
C LEU A 264 -12.92 2.23 18.87
N SER A 265 -14.18 2.11 18.43
CA SER A 265 -15.35 2.38 19.28
C SER A 265 -16.06 1.13 19.81
N GLY A 266 -15.56 -0.08 19.56
CA GLY A 266 -16.23 -1.31 20.01
C GLY A 266 -15.36 -2.56 20.04
N THR A 267 -14.99 -2.99 21.25
CA THR A 267 -14.68 -4.39 21.62
C THR A 267 -13.41 -5.04 21.03
N LYS A 268 -12.80 -4.52 19.96
CA LYS A 268 -11.70 -5.19 19.26
C LYS A 268 -10.29 -4.62 19.43
N GLY A 269 -10.10 -3.52 20.15
CA GLY A 269 -8.78 -3.00 20.59
C GLY A 269 -7.78 -2.63 19.47
N LEU A 270 -6.64 -2.03 19.82
CA LEU A 270 -5.56 -1.74 18.87
C LEU A 270 -4.84 -3.03 18.43
N ILE A 271 -4.51 -3.15 17.14
CA ILE A 271 -3.70 -4.24 16.62
C ILE A 271 -2.22 -3.91 16.84
N SER A 272 -1.49 -4.84 17.45
CA SER A 272 -0.03 -4.80 17.63
C SER A 272 0.64 -5.93 16.85
N TYR A 273 1.86 -5.69 16.39
CA TYR A 273 2.67 -6.68 15.67
C TYR A 273 3.94 -6.98 16.46
N THR A 274 4.23 -8.27 16.62
CA THR A 274 5.54 -8.77 17.10
C THR A 274 6.29 -9.38 15.93
N GLU A 275 7.54 -8.97 15.72
CA GLU A 275 8.38 -9.56 14.68
C GLU A 275 9.22 -10.71 15.24
N ILE A 276 9.34 -11.79 14.48
CA ILE A 276 10.23 -12.92 14.77
C ILE A 276 11.11 -13.15 13.55
N ILE A 277 12.43 -13.19 13.73
CA ILE A 277 13.38 -13.28 12.64
C ILE A 277 13.77 -14.74 12.39
N VAL A 278 13.56 -15.21 11.17
CA VAL A 278 13.93 -16.57 10.73
C VAL A 278 15.11 -16.51 9.77
N LYS A 279 16.21 -17.20 10.11
CA LYS A 279 17.38 -17.36 9.24
C LYS A 279 17.88 -18.79 9.29
N LYS A 280 17.95 -19.44 8.13
CA LYS A 280 18.31 -20.86 8.01
C LYS A 280 19.72 -21.18 8.53
N ASP A 281 20.62 -20.19 8.55
CA ASP A 281 21.99 -20.32 9.06
C ASP A 281 22.11 -20.28 10.60
N GLY A 282 21.00 -20.07 11.32
CA GLY A 282 20.98 -19.99 12.78
C GLY A 282 21.30 -18.61 13.37
N SER A 283 21.46 -17.58 12.54
CA SER A 283 21.71 -16.21 13.01
C SER A 283 20.44 -15.39 13.31
N GLY A 284 19.26 -16.00 13.20
CA GLY A 284 17.96 -15.44 13.58
C GLY A 284 17.42 -16.09 14.85
N ASP A 285 16.22 -15.69 15.27
CA ASP A 285 15.53 -16.27 16.44
C ASP A 285 15.20 -17.75 16.22
N PHE A 286 14.87 -18.11 14.97
CA PHE A 286 14.61 -19.49 14.56
C PHE A 286 15.28 -19.83 13.23
N VAL A 287 15.57 -21.13 13.05
CA VAL A 287 16.13 -21.67 11.79
C VAL A 287 15.06 -21.97 10.75
N SER A 288 13.78 -21.97 11.12
CA SER A 288 12.69 -22.18 10.16
C SER A 288 11.37 -21.49 10.52
N PRO A 289 10.52 -21.19 9.52
CA PRO A 289 9.22 -20.56 9.74
C PRO A 289 8.27 -21.43 10.54
N LYS A 290 8.32 -22.75 10.34
CA LYS A 290 7.49 -23.69 11.10
C LYS A 290 7.83 -23.64 12.59
N LEU A 291 9.12 -23.67 12.95
CA LEU A 291 9.54 -23.61 14.35
C LEU A 291 9.13 -22.28 15.01
N ALA A 292 9.29 -21.17 14.30
CA ALA A 292 8.81 -19.86 14.75
C ALA A 292 7.30 -19.86 14.99
N ASN A 293 6.51 -20.36 14.03
CA ASN A 293 5.07 -20.50 14.15
C ASN A 293 4.67 -21.37 15.35
N ASP A 294 5.34 -22.52 15.52
CA ASP A 294 5.07 -23.46 16.60
C ASP A 294 5.35 -22.85 17.98
N SER A 295 6.31 -21.92 18.10
CA SER A 295 6.60 -21.24 19.38
C SER A 295 5.56 -20.21 19.83
N ILE A 296 4.73 -19.68 18.92
CA ILE A 296 3.78 -18.62 19.23
C ILE A 296 2.55 -19.19 19.93
N THR A 297 2.26 -18.80 21.17
CA THR A 297 1.14 -19.40 21.94
C THR A 297 -0.03 -18.45 22.19
N ASP A 298 0.13 -17.16 21.90
CA ASP A 298 -0.82 -16.11 22.30
C ASP A 298 -1.19 -15.14 21.16
N ALA A 299 -1.06 -15.60 19.91
CA ALA A 299 -1.54 -14.85 18.76
C ALA A 299 -3.05 -14.61 18.87
N SER A 300 -3.47 -13.40 18.55
CA SER A 300 -4.87 -12.98 18.58
C SER A 300 -5.09 -11.81 17.62
N TYR A 301 -6.35 -11.42 17.43
CA TYR A 301 -6.72 -10.27 16.59
C TYR A 301 -5.87 -9.02 16.91
N ASN A 302 -5.67 -8.76 18.20
CA ASN A 302 -4.93 -7.62 18.76
C ASN A 302 -3.42 -7.83 18.88
N LYS A 303 -2.98 -9.09 18.92
CA LYS A 303 -1.58 -9.46 19.08
C LYS A 303 -1.18 -10.36 17.93
N ARG A 304 -0.78 -9.74 16.83
CA ARG A 304 -0.37 -10.43 15.61
C ARG A 304 1.13 -10.64 15.61
N TYR A 305 1.57 -11.64 14.87
CA TYR A 305 2.98 -11.94 14.70
C TYR A 305 3.36 -11.85 13.23
N ASN A 306 4.50 -11.24 12.93
CA ASN A 306 5.12 -11.27 11.61
C ASN A 306 6.37 -12.15 11.70
N ILE A 307 6.33 -13.33 11.07
CA ILE A 307 7.52 -14.16 10.90
C ILE A 307 8.29 -13.60 9.70
N ILE A 308 9.41 -12.94 9.95
CA ILE A 308 10.28 -12.33 8.94
C ILE A 308 11.29 -13.38 8.47
N ILE A 309 11.14 -13.84 7.23
CA ILE A 309 11.88 -14.97 6.67
C ILE A 309 12.99 -14.45 5.75
N HIS A 310 14.24 -14.78 6.07
CA HIS A 310 15.40 -14.48 5.24
C HIS A 310 15.64 -15.53 4.15
N PRO A 311 16.46 -15.22 3.12
CA PRO A 311 16.74 -16.14 2.02
C PRO A 311 17.13 -17.55 2.47
N GLY A 312 16.53 -18.55 1.83
CA GLY A 312 16.73 -19.97 2.11
C GLY A 312 15.61 -20.85 1.56
N GLU A 313 15.91 -22.13 1.35
CA GLU A 313 14.92 -23.17 1.07
C GLU A 313 14.48 -23.84 2.38
N TYR A 314 13.20 -23.82 2.71
CA TYR A 314 12.61 -24.39 3.93
C TYR A 314 11.72 -25.57 3.54
N THR A 315 12.02 -26.76 4.02
CA THR A 315 11.49 -28.02 3.47
C THR A 315 10.36 -28.63 4.29
N GLU A 316 9.85 -27.91 5.28
CA GLU A 316 8.72 -28.36 6.09
C GLU A 316 7.42 -28.32 5.28
N ILE A 317 6.63 -29.39 5.43
CA ILE A 317 5.33 -29.55 4.79
C ILE A 317 4.25 -29.80 5.85
N ASN A 318 2.99 -29.71 5.43
CA ASN A 318 1.79 -30.07 6.19
C ASN A 318 1.66 -29.33 7.51
N TRP A 319 2.00 -28.05 7.54
CA TRP A 319 1.84 -27.22 8.71
C TRP A 319 0.92 -26.04 8.45
N THR A 320 0.29 -25.57 9.53
CA THR A 320 -0.74 -24.54 9.51
C THR A 320 -0.18 -23.32 10.24
N PRO A 321 0.02 -22.19 9.57
CA PRO A 321 0.24 -20.92 10.25
C PRO A 321 -0.88 -20.67 11.25
N LYS A 322 -0.56 -20.35 12.51
CA LYS A 322 -1.57 -20.07 13.53
C LYS A 322 -2.34 -18.81 13.15
N ASP A 323 -3.58 -18.69 13.60
CA ASP A 323 -4.39 -17.50 13.34
C ASP A 323 -3.65 -16.23 13.77
N PHE A 324 -3.72 -15.17 12.95
CA PHE A 324 -3.01 -13.91 13.14
C PHE A 324 -1.47 -13.97 13.14
N VAL A 325 -0.88 -15.04 12.59
CA VAL A 325 0.56 -15.17 12.35
C VAL A 325 0.87 -15.05 10.86
N ASN A 326 1.48 -13.95 10.45
CA ASN A 326 1.81 -13.64 9.07
C ASN A 326 3.18 -14.19 8.67
N LEU A 327 3.36 -14.53 7.39
CA LEU A 327 4.64 -14.98 6.83
C LEU A 327 5.16 -13.94 5.83
N ILE A 328 6.28 -13.31 6.16
CA ILE A 328 6.83 -12.18 5.41
C ILE A 328 8.26 -12.51 4.99
N GLY A 329 8.46 -12.81 3.70
CA GLY A 329 9.80 -12.97 3.15
C GLY A 329 10.49 -11.63 2.92
N THR A 330 11.81 -11.65 2.99
CA THR A 330 12.65 -10.47 2.69
C THR A 330 13.00 -10.36 1.20
N ASP A 331 12.85 -11.45 0.44
CA ASP A 331 13.09 -11.50 -1.01
C ASP A 331 12.24 -12.63 -1.61
N ARG A 332 11.27 -12.28 -2.47
CA ARG A 332 10.32 -13.23 -3.08
C ARG A 332 10.98 -14.44 -3.69
N ASP A 333 12.05 -14.23 -4.45
CA ASP A 333 12.62 -15.27 -5.30
C ASP A 333 13.69 -16.09 -4.55
N LYS A 334 14.12 -15.64 -3.36
CA LYS A 334 15.12 -16.35 -2.53
C LYS A 334 14.58 -16.94 -1.24
N VAL A 335 13.40 -16.53 -0.78
CA VAL A 335 12.69 -17.14 0.34
C VAL A 335 11.75 -18.20 -0.22
N ILE A 336 12.09 -19.48 -0.07
CA ILE A 336 11.35 -20.58 -0.70
C ILE A 336 10.84 -21.54 0.37
N LEU A 337 9.52 -21.60 0.54
CA LEU A 337 8.86 -22.69 1.26
C LEU A 337 8.63 -23.83 0.26
N LYS A 338 9.30 -24.96 0.47
CA LYS A 338 9.49 -26.01 -0.54
C LYS A 338 8.94 -27.34 -0.05
N GLY A 339 7.72 -27.68 -0.46
CA GLY A 339 7.18 -29.00 -0.24
C GLY A 339 7.55 -29.98 -1.35
N GLU A 340 8.17 -31.10 -1.01
CA GLU A 340 8.43 -32.14 -2.01
C GLU A 340 8.27 -33.52 -1.39
N LEU A 341 7.50 -34.38 -2.05
CA LEU A 341 7.47 -35.81 -1.78
C LEU A 341 8.25 -36.57 -2.86
N PRO A 342 8.84 -37.74 -2.54
CA PRO A 342 9.55 -38.54 -3.52
C PRO A 342 8.59 -39.06 -4.61
N GLN A 343 9.12 -39.38 -5.79
CA GLN A 343 8.34 -40.02 -6.87
C GLN A 343 7.73 -41.39 -6.48
N THR A 344 8.21 -41.98 -5.38
CA THR A 344 7.71 -43.23 -4.81
C THR A 344 6.51 -43.02 -3.88
N ALA A 345 6.06 -41.78 -3.67
CA ALA A 345 4.98 -41.47 -2.74
C ALA A 345 3.66 -42.17 -3.13
N THR A 346 2.97 -42.64 -2.10
CA THR A 346 1.65 -43.29 -2.19
C THR A 346 0.54 -42.26 -2.24
N ASP A 347 -0.66 -42.67 -2.67
CA ASP A 347 -1.82 -41.77 -2.72
C ASP A 347 -2.19 -41.22 -1.33
N VAL A 348 -1.97 -42.01 -0.27
CA VAL A 348 -2.20 -41.64 1.13
C VAL A 348 -1.22 -40.58 1.62
N GLU A 349 0.00 -40.54 1.08
CA GLU A 349 0.99 -39.50 1.40
C GLU A 349 0.72 -38.23 0.60
N ILE A 350 0.37 -38.34 -0.69
CA ILE A 350 0.18 -37.22 -1.60
C ILE A 350 -1.10 -36.43 -1.25
N THR A 351 -2.21 -37.12 -1.05
CA THR A 351 -3.55 -36.50 -0.91
C THR A 351 -3.66 -35.49 0.23
N PRO A 352 -3.13 -35.74 1.45
CA PRO A 352 -3.17 -34.75 2.52
C PRO A 352 -2.02 -33.73 2.44
N ALA A 353 -1.06 -33.91 1.52
CA ALA A 353 0.19 -33.17 1.59
C ALA A 353 0.13 -31.80 0.90
N SER A 354 0.28 -30.73 1.68
CA SER A 354 0.45 -29.35 1.17
C SER A 354 1.67 -28.69 1.81
N THR A 355 2.30 -27.71 1.18
CA THR A 355 3.45 -27.04 1.84
C THR A 355 2.99 -26.29 3.07
N ILE A 356 1.91 -25.51 2.94
CA ILE A 356 1.19 -24.91 4.06
C ILE A 356 -0.33 -25.05 3.92
N ASN A 357 -1.03 -25.09 5.05
CA ASN A 357 -2.48 -25.00 5.13
C ASN A 357 -2.88 -23.61 5.65
N LEU A 358 -3.39 -22.73 4.79
CA LEU A 358 -3.64 -21.31 5.10
C LEU A 358 -5.09 -21.06 5.51
N ILE A 359 -5.54 -21.71 6.58
CA ILE A 359 -6.98 -21.75 6.92
C ILE A 359 -7.45 -20.57 7.81
N TYR A 360 -6.56 -19.67 8.26
CA TYR A 360 -6.88 -18.61 9.22
C TYR A 360 -6.59 -17.18 8.68
N ASN A 361 -6.55 -16.15 9.54
CA ASN A 361 -6.25 -14.76 9.18
C ASN A 361 -4.74 -14.53 9.08
N ASN A 362 -4.16 -14.96 7.98
CA ASN A 362 -2.73 -14.90 7.73
C ASN A 362 -2.44 -14.06 6.48
N ASP A 363 -1.61 -13.03 6.63
CA ASP A 363 -1.03 -12.33 5.50
C ASP A 363 0.24 -13.06 5.02
N LEU A 364 0.45 -13.06 3.70
CA LEU A 364 1.65 -13.58 3.05
C LEU A 364 2.29 -12.46 2.23
N GLU A 365 3.61 -12.27 2.35
CA GLU A 365 4.30 -11.24 1.58
C GLU A 365 5.70 -11.68 1.12
N ASN A 366 6.05 -11.35 -0.12
CA ASN A 366 7.43 -11.37 -0.65
C ASN A 366 8.18 -12.70 -0.43
N LEU A 367 7.52 -13.82 -0.76
CA LEU A 367 8.07 -15.17 -0.67
C LEU A 367 7.55 -16.08 -1.80
N THR A 368 8.24 -17.20 -2.04
CA THR A 368 7.82 -18.26 -2.96
C THR A 368 7.40 -19.50 -2.18
N ILE A 369 6.27 -20.11 -2.55
CA ILE A 369 5.82 -21.40 -2.02
C ILE A 369 5.69 -22.39 -3.18
N THR A 370 6.30 -23.56 -3.05
CA THR A 370 6.31 -24.56 -4.11
C THR A 370 5.89 -25.93 -3.61
N CYS A 371 5.30 -26.76 -4.47
CA CYS A 371 5.15 -28.18 -4.19
C CYS A 371 5.53 -29.08 -5.38
N ARG A 372 5.86 -30.35 -5.11
CA ARG A 372 6.03 -31.43 -6.10
C ARG A 372 5.54 -32.75 -5.52
N ASN A 373 4.85 -33.57 -6.34
CA ASN A 373 4.31 -34.86 -5.92
C ASN A 373 3.41 -34.75 -4.68
N MET A 374 2.60 -33.70 -4.60
CA MET A 374 1.82 -33.30 -3.43
C MET A 374 0.42 -32.83 -3.88
N ARG A 375 -0.44 -32.51 -2.91
CA ARG A 375 -1.74 -31.90 -3.16
C ARG A 375 -1.58 -30.47 -3.67
N TYR A 376 -0.99 -29.58 -2.86
CA TYR A 376 -0.90 -28.14 -3.16
C TYR A 376 0.33 -27.45 -2.54
N PRO A 377 0.86 -26.35 -3.12
CA PRO A 377 1.74 -25.44 -2.41
C PRO A 377 1.00 -24.79 -1.24
N VAL A 378 -0.21 -24.29 -1.49
CA VAL A 378 -1.10 -23.72 -0.48
C VAL A 378 -2.46 -24.37 -0.56
N HIS A 379 -2.91 -24.91 0.58
CA HIS A 379 -4.28 -25.36 0.80
C HIS A 379 -5.00 -24.36 1.70
N ASP A 380 -5.80 -23.49 1.10
CA ASP A 380 -6.55 -22.41 1.74
C ASP A 380 -8.04 -22.77 1.81
N ASP A 381 -8.39 -23.80 2.59
CA ASP A 381 -9.75 -24.32 2.68
C ASP A 381 -10.07 -24.69 4.14
N GLY A 382 -11.09 -24.02 4.69
CA GLY A 382 -11.60 -24.22 6.06
C GLY A 382 -11.35 -23.06 7.03
N GLY A 383 -11.28 -23.38 8.33
CA GLY A 383 -10.83 -22.49 9.42
C GLY A 383 -11.78 -21.35 9.83
N GLY A 384 -13.09 -21.48 9.57
CA GLY A 384 -14.13 -20.55 10.03
C GLY A 384 -14.55 -19.51 8.99
N THR A 385 -15.36 -18.53 9.39
CA THR A 385 -15.93 -17.47 8.53
C THR A 385 -15.26 -16.12 8.77
N ASP A 386 -15.60 -15.12 7.94
CA ASP A 386 -15.17 -13.72 8.09
C ASP A 386 -13.64 -13.53 8.12
N LYS A 387 -12.88 -14.40 7.42
CA LYS A 387 -11.42 -14.32 7.38
C LYS A 387 -10.96 -13.20 6.49
N ILE A 388 -9.94 -12.46 6.90
CA ILE A 388 -9.33 -11.38 6.11
C ILE A 388 -7.87 -11.73 5.85
N ARG A 389 -7.49 -11.78 4.57
CA ARG A 389 -6.12 -12.08 4.14
C ARG A 389 -5.64 -11.19 3.01
N ASN A 390 -4.37 -10.81 3.10
CA ASN A 390 -3.63 -10.10 2.06
C ASN A 390 -2.41 -10.91 1.65
N VAL A 391 -2.31 -11.19 0.36
CA VAL A 391 -1.20 -11.93 -0.26
C VAL A 391 -0.54 -10.99 -1.25
N LYS A 392 0.73 -10.64 -1.02
CA LYS A 392 1.42 -9.59 -1.78
C LYS A 392 2.78 -10.04 -2.29
N ASN A 393 3.05 -9.81 -3.57
CA ASN A 393 4.33 -10.12 -4.18
C ASN A 393 4.80 -11.56 -3.87
N CYS A 394 3.89 -12.53 -3.93
CA CYS A 394 4.17 -13.93 -3.67
C CYS A 394 4.17 -14.74 -4.97
N LYS A 395 4.93 -15.83 -4.98
CA LYS A 395 4.94 -16.79 -6.10
C LYS A 395 4.54 -18.18 -5.61
N PHE A 396 3.62 -18.83 -6.33
CA PHE A 396 3.12 -20.17 -6.01
C PHE A 396 3.38 -21.10 -7.18
N ILE A 397 4.01 -22.25 -6.95
CA ILE A 397 4.39 -23.17 -8.03
C ILE A 397 4.02 -24.61 -7.66
N HIS A 398 3.16 -25.25 -8.45
CA HIS A 398 2.92 -26.68 -8.40
C HIS A 398 3.69 -27.35 -9.55
N TYR A 399 4.76 -28.09 -9.26
CA TYR A 399 5.59 -28.78 -10.27
C TYR A 399 4.95 -30.05 -10.84
N GLY A 400 3.78 -30.41 -10.34
CA GLY A 400 2.97 -31.53 -10.81
C GLY A 400 3.28 -32.84 -10.12
N ASN A 401 2.45 -33.85 -10.42
CA ASN A 401 2.59 -35.21 -9.88
C ASN A 401 2.98 -36.23 -10.95
N GLN A 402 3.39 -35.75 -12.14
CA GLN A 402 3.73 -36.60 -13.29
C GLN A 402 4.87 -37.57 -12.98
N ALA A 403 5.86 -37.17 -12.17
CA ALA A 403 6.97 -38.04 -11.77
C ALA A 403 6.48 -39.30 -11.02
N VAL A 404 5.43 -39.18 -10.18
CA VAL A 404 4.82 -40.33 -9.50
C VAL A 404 4.10 -41.23 -10.50
N ARG A 405 3.36 -40.63 -11.45
CA ARG A 405 2.63 -41.38 -12.49
C ARG A 405 3.60 -42.18 -13.37
N ASP A 406 4.68 -41.53 -13.81
CA ASP A 406 5.73 -42.14 -14.62
C ASP A 406 6.48 -43.23 -13.85
N TYR A 407 6.79 -42.99 -12.58
CA TYR A 407 7.41 -44.01 -11.72
C TYR A 407 6.53 -45.26 -11.60
N ARG A 408 5.21 -45.10 -11.37
CA ARG A 408 4.28 -46.23 -11.29
C ARG A 408 4.19 -46.99 -12.60
N LYS A 409 4.08 -46.28 -13.72
CA LYS A 409 4.05 -46.85 -15.07
C LYS A 409 5.34 -47.64 -15.37
N ASN A 410 6.50 -47.06 -15.10
CA ASN A 410 7.81 -47.66 -15.40
C ASN A 410 8.16 -48.86 -14.50
N ASN A 411 7.50 -49.00 -13.34
CA ASN A 411 7.71 -50.10 -12.40
C ASN A 411 6.52 -51.07 -12.35
N ASN A 412 5.60 -51.01 -13.31
CA ASN A 412 4.41 -51.88 -13.38
C ASN A 412 3.56 -51.87 -12.10
N LEU A 413 3.50 -50.73 -11.40
CA LEU A 413 2.66 -50.54 -10.23
C LEU A 413 1.24 -50.10 -10.65
N PRO A 414 0.21 -50.32 -9.81
CA PRO A 414 -1.11 -49.74 -10.04
C PRO A 414 -1.02 -48.23 -10.26
N ALA A 415 -1.76 -47.69 -11.23
CA ALA A 415 -1.78 -46.25 -11.49
C ALA A 415 -2.20 -45.46 -10.24
N GLY A 416 -3.16 -46.00 -9.48
CA GLY A 416 -3.73 -45.40 -8.27
C GLY A 416 -4.44 -44.07 -8.55
N ASP A 417 -4.85 -43.40 -7.48
CA ASP A 417 -5.60 -42.15 -7.51
C ASP A 417 -4.69 -40.97 -7.13
N VAL A 418 -3.55 -40.84 -7.82
CA VAL A 418 -2.62 -39.74 -7.58
C VAL A 418 -3.34 -38.41 -7.83
N TRP A 419 -3.34 -37.55 -6.80
CA TRP A 419 -4.07 -36.27 -6.78
C TRP A 419 -3.99 -35.52 -8.11
N ALA A 420 -5.15 -35.25 -8.71
CA ALA A 420 -5.27 -34.73 -10.07
C ALA A 420 -5.57 -33.22 -10.13
N SER A 421 -6.06 -32.62 -9.04
CA SER A 421 -6.29 -31.18 -8.97
C SER A 421 -4.98 -30.48 -8.61
N GLU A 422 -4.01 -30.49 -9.51
CA GLU A 422 -2.64 -29.99 -9.28
C GLU A 422 -2.58 -28.45 -9.34
N ASN A 423 -3.28 -27.78 -8.42
CA ASN A 423 -3.40 -26.32 -8.40
C ASN A 423 -2.17 -25.67 -7.73
N ALA A 424 -1.67 -24.54 -8.24
CA ALA A 424 -0.63 -23.78 -7.53
C ALA A 424 -1.15 -23.16 -6.23
N TYR A 425 -2.45 -22.86 -6.18
CA TYR A 425 -3.15 -22.39 -5.00
C TYR A 425 -4.58 -22.94 -5.02
N GLY A 426 -4.93 -23.77 -4.04
CA GLY A 426 -6.27 -24.33 -3.88
C GLY A 426 -7.02 -23.63 -2.76
N SER A 427 -8.12 -22.96 -3.07
CA SER A 427 -8.89 -22.14 -2.14
C SER A 427 -10.35 -22.60 -1.97
N GLY A 428 -10.84 -22.63 -0.74
CA GLY A 428 -12.24 -22.79 -0.36
C GLY A 428 -12.67 -21.59 0.48
N VAL A 429 -13.44 -20.68 -0.11
CA VAL A 429 -13.91 -19.46 0.60
C VAL A 429 -15.21 -19.73 1.35
N ASN A 430 -15.21 -19.35 2.62
CA ASN A 430 -16.36 -19.40 3.51
C ASN A 430 -17.08 -18.06 3.53
N SER A 431 -18.25 -18.04 4.18
CA SER A 431 -19.04 -16.82 4.35
C SER A 431 -18.26 -15.66 4.94
N GLY A 432 -18.39 -14.51 4.27
CA GLY A 432 -17.77 -13.26 4.68
C GLY A 432 -16.26 -13.18 4.49
N ASP A 433 -15.62 -14.21 3.92
CA ASP A 433 -14.17 -14.18 3.66
C ASP A 433 -13.80 -13.06 2.69
N VAL A 434 -12.66 -12.41 2.95
CA VAL A 434 -12.06 -11.37 2.12
C VAL A 434 -10.61 -11.74 1.86
N VAL A 435 -10.29 -12.07 0.60
CA VAL A 435 -8.92 -12.44 0.19
C VAL A 435 -8.45 -11.53 -0.92
N LYS A 436 -7.29 -10.90 -0.73
CA LYS A 436 -6.72 -9.96 -1.71
C LYS A 436 -5.32 -10.40 -2.12
N TYR A 437 -5.14 -10.62 -3.41
CA TYR A 437 -3.86 -10.94 -4.04
C TYR A 437 -3.36 -9.73 -4.81
N LYS A 438 -2.11 -9.35 -4.60
CA LYS A 438 -1.48 -8.24 -5.31
C LYS A 438 -0.09 -8.63 -5.80
N ASP A 439 0.22 -8.35 -7.07
CA ASP A 439 1.54 -8.59 -7.66
C ASP A 439 2.00 -10.06 -7.53
N CYS A 440 1.05 -11.01 -7.53
CA CYS A 440 1.32 -12.43 -7.31
C CYS A 440 1.44 -13.20 -8.62
N VAL A 441 2.24 -14.28 -8.60
CA VAL A 441 2.40 -15.20 -9.73
C VAL A 441 2.00 -16.61 -9.31
N PHE A 442 1.10 -17.22 -10.07
CA PHE A 442 0.62 -18.58 -9.85
C PHE A 442 1.07 -19.44 -11.03
N VAL A 443 1.69 -20.58 -10.76
CA VAL A 443 2.20 -21.51 -11.78
C VAL A 443 1.73 -22.92 -11.47
N GLY A 444 0.80 -23.44 -12.25
CA GLY A 444 0.21 -24.77 -12.04
C GLY A 444 0.32 -25.67 -13.26
N THR A 445 0.15 -26.97 -13.05
CA THR A 445 0.10 -27.98 -14.12
C THR A 445 -1.33 -28.30 -14.55
N VAL A 446 -2.32 -28.03 -13.69
CA VAL A 446 -3.76 -28.19 -14.00
C VAL A 446 -4.54 -26.89 -13.88
N ASN A 447 -4.42 -26.19 -12.74
CA ASN A 447 -4.83 -24.78 -12.62
C ASN A 447 -3.72 -23.98 -11.96
N ALA A 448 -3.46 -22.76 -12.42
CA ALA A 448 -2.58 -21.85 -11.69
C ALA A 448 -3.25 -21.44 -10.36
N TRP A 449 -4.53 -21.08 -10.40
CA TRP A 449 -5.30 -20.73 -9.21
C TRP A 449 -6.68 -21.36 -9.26
N GLY A 450 -7.10 -21.99 -8.16
CA GLY A 450 -8.40 -22.64 -8.05
C GLY A 450 -9.16 -22.17 -6.82
N THR A 451 -10.45 -21.88 -6.96
CA THR A 451 -11.33 -21.56 -5.83
C THR A 451 -12.68 -22.25 -5.90
N HIS A 452 -13.30 -22.46 -4.75
CA HIS A 452 -14.73 -22.73 -4.62
C HIS A 452 -15.32 -22.03 -3.40
N ASN A 453 -16.63 -21.77 -3.41
CA ASN A 453 -17.33 -21.45 -2.17
C ASN A 453 -17.53 -22.74 -1.37
N ASN A 454 -17.54 -22.65 -0.04
CA ASN A 454 -17.34 -23.84 0.80
C ASN A 454 -18.40 -24.02 1.90
N GLU A 455 -18.39 -23.20 2.96
CA GLU A 455 -19.31 -23.40 4.09
C GLU A 455 -19.99 -22.11 4.60
N HIS A 456 -21.05 -22.31 5.40
CA HIS A 456 -21.74 -21.28 6.19
C HIS A 456 -22.32 -20.14 5.37
N TYR A 457 -22.97 -20.39 4.24
CA TYR A 457 -23.37 -19.39 3.23
C TYR A 457 -24.30 -18.23 3.69
N GLU A 458 -23.92 -17.40 4.66
CA GLU A 458 -24.72 -16.29 5.19
C GLU A 458 -24.30 -14.92 4.66
N LYS A 459 -23.01 -14.72 4.33
CA LYS A 459 -22.46 -13.48 3.76
C LYS A 459 -21.65 -13.79 2.51
N PRO A 460 -21.70 -12.92 1.49
CA PRO A 460 -20.90 -13.11 0.28
C PRO A 460 -19.41 -13.03 0.59
N ALA A 461 -18.63 -13.95 0.01
CA ALA A 461 -17.18 -13.88 -0.01
C ALA A 461 -16.70 -12.87 -1.07
N TYR A 462 -15.51 -12.31 -0.85
CA TYR A 462 -14.86 -11.36 -1.75
C TYR A 462 -13.42 -11.76 -2.03
N ILE A 463 -13.09 -11.93 -3.30
CA ILE A 463 -11.75 -12.21 -3.78
C ILE A 463 -11.33 -11.10 -4.74
N GLU A 464 -10.12 -10.59 -4.59
CA GLU A 464 -9.54 -9.61 -5.52
C GLU A 464 -8.14 -10.03 -5.94
N HIS A 465 -7.87 -9.96 -7.24
CA HIS A 465 -6.55 -10.08 -7.83
C HIS A 465 -6.18 -8.76 -8.50
N ASP A 466 -5.07 -8.17 -8.09
CA ASP A 466 -4.50 -6.93 -8.63
C ASP A 466 -3.09 -7.20 -9.18
N ASN A 467 -2.90 -6.96 -10.48
CA ASN A 467 -1.67 -7.19 -11.23
C ASN A 467 -1.07 -8.60 -11.00
N CYS A 468 -1.92 -9.63 -11.02
CA CYS A 468 -1.51 -11.03 -10.86
C CYS A 468 -1.33 -11.75 -12.21
N GLU A 469 -0.51 -12.80 -12.21
CA GLU A 469 -0.24 -13.64 -13.37
C GLU A 469 -0.57 -15.10 -13.10
N PHE A 470 -1.29 -15.74 -14.02
CA PHE A 470 -1.75 -17.12 -13.94
C PHE A 470 -1.17 -17.93 -15.09
N ILE A 471 -0.23 -18.83 -14.76
CA ILE A 471 0.57 -19.58 -15.72
C ILE A 471 0.26 -21.06 -15.60
N LEU A 472 -0.12 -21.67 -16.71
CA LEU A 472 -0.08 -23.12 -16.90
C LEU A 472 1.27 -23.51 -17.50
N ASP A 473 2.01 -24.38 -16.79
CA ASP A 473 3.35 -24.84 -17.19
C ASP A 473 3.30 -26.17 -17.98
N ALA A 474 2.09 -26.73 -18.19
CA ALA A 474 1.86 -27.94 -18.98
C ALA A 474 0.96 -27.61 -20.19
N TYR A 475 1.54 -27.00 -21.23
CA TYR A 475 0.82 -26.59 -22.45
C TYR A 475 0.43 -27.77 -23.37
N ASP A 476 0.97 -28.96 -23.12
CA ASP A 476 0.88 -30.09 -24.07
C ASP A 476 -0.41 -30.95 -23.94
N ASN A 477 -1.36 -30.59 -23.06
CA ASN A 477 -2.66 -31.27 -23.00
C ASN A 477 -3.82 -30.34 -23.42
N PRO A 478 -4.28 -30.41 -24.68
CA PRO A 478 -5.32 -29.55 -25.24
C PRO A 478 -6.71 -29.67 -24.58
N GLU A 479 -6.92 -30.67 -23.71
CA GLU A 479 -8.19 -30.87 -23.00
C GLU A 479 -8.26 -30.13 -21.64
N PHE A 480 -7.13 -29.59 -21.13
CA PHE A 480 -7.07 -28.96 -19.80
C PHE A 480 -6.25 -27.65 -19.81
N HIS A 481 -6.82 -26.58 -20.37
CA HIS A 481 -6.19 -25.25 -20.44
C HIS A 481 -6.79 -24.23 -19.45
N ASN A 482 -7.23 -24.68 -18.27
CA ASN A 482 -7.85 -23.79 -17.28
C ASN A 482 -6.78 -23.18 -16.37
N SER A 483 -6.31 -21.98 -16.70
CA SER A 483 -5.37 -21.27 -15.81
C SER A 483 -6.01 -20.92 -14.46
N ILE A 484 -7.32 -20.67 -14.48
CA ILE A 484 -8.12 -20.30 -13.32
C ILE A 484 -9.32 -21.24 -13.25
N GLY A 485 -9.50 -21.94 -12.13
CA GLY A 485 -10.67 -22.79 -11.88
C GLY A 485 -11.58 -22.18 -10.81
N ILE A 486 -12.85 -21.98 -11.11
CA ILE A 486 -13.85 -21.45 -10.17
C ILE A 486 -15.01 -22.43 -10.11
N ALA A 487 -15.24 -23.02 -8.94
CA ALA A 487 -16.32 -23.97 -8.71
C ALA A 487 -17.37 -23.39 -7.76
N SER A 488 -18.65 -23.50 -8.12
CA SER A 488 -19.76 -23.18 -7.24
C SER A 488 -20.34 -24.45 -6.60
N MET A 489 -20.48 -24.44 -5.28
CA MET A 489 -21.07 -25.50 -4.45
C MET A 489 -22.53 -25.23 -4.07
N GLY A 490 -23.15 -24.14 -4.54
CA GLY A 490 -24.55 -23.82 -4.25
C GLY A 490 -24.72 -22.94 -3.01
N SER A 491 -23.88 -21.90 -2.85
CA SER A 491 -23.97 -20.98 -1.72
C SER A 491 -25.31 -20.22 -1.65
N GLY A 492 -25.90 -19.91 -2.81
CA GLY A 492 -27.03 -18.97 -2.91
C GLY A 492 -26.65 -17.52 -2.64
N ASN A 493 -25.36 -17.22 -2.43
CA ASN A 493 -24.83 -15.88 -2.27
C ASN A 493 -24.27 -15.34 -3.58
N LYS A 494 -24.16 -14.02 -3.65
CA LYS A 494 -23.43 -13.32 -4.73
C LYS A 494 -22.00 -13.06 -4.29
N ASP A 495 -21.23 -14.14 -4.21
CA ASP A 495 -19.79 -14.09 -3.99
C ASP A 495 -19.13 -13.28 -5.12
N LYS A 496 -17.98 -12.65 -4.87
CA LYS A 496 -17.36 -11.73 -5.84
C LYS A 496 -15.92 -12.08 -6.11
N ILE A 497 -15.54 -12.05 -7.38
CA ILE A 497 -14.16 -12.15 -7.83
C ILE A 497 -13.86 -10.95 -8.73
N VAL A 498 -12.86 -10.16 -8.35
CA VAL A 498 -12.47 -8.97 -9.09
C VAL A 498 -11.04 -9.11 -9.61
N PHE A 499 -10.86 -9.04 -10.92
CA PHE A 499 -9.54 -9.05 -11.57
C PHE A 499 -9.17 -7.64 -12.06
N LYS A 500 -7.97 -7.15 -11.71
CA LYS A 500 -7.47 -5.83 -12.14
C LYS A 500 -6.08 -5.99 -12.70
N GLY A 501 -5.85 -5.62 -13.95
CA GLY A 501 -4.50 -5.67 -14.53
C GLY A 501 -3.90 -7.08 -14.66
N CYS A 502 -4.73 -8.13 -14.58
CA CYS A 502 -4.29 -9.52 -14.49
C CYS A 502 -4.08 -10.16 -15.87
N ARG A 503 -3.21 -11.18 -15.93
CA ARG A 503 -2.86 -11.88 -17.18
C ARG A 503 -2.91 -13.39 -16.97
N ALA A 504 -3.35 -14.13 -17.98
CA ALA A 504 -3.32 -15.58 -17.99
C ALA A 504 -2.89 -16.14 -19.35
N ASN A 505 -2.19 -17.27 -19.35
CA ASN A 505 -1.87 -18.02 -20.58
C ASN A 505 -2.87 -19.16 -20.87
N GLY A 506 -3.96 -19.23 -20.10
CA GLY A 506 -5.08 -20.16 -20.26
C GLY A 506 -6.41 -19.49 -19.96
N THR A 507 -7.44 -20.28 -19.72
CA THR A 507 -8.83 -19.82 -19.54
C THR A 507 -9.19 -19.66 -18.06
N ILE A 508 -10.22 -18.86 -17.78
CA ILE A 508 -11.03 -18.93 -16.56
C ILE A 508 -12.13 -19.94 -16.80
N LYS A 509 -12.10 -21.08 -16.10
CA LYS A 509 -13.16 -22.07 -16.12
C LYS A 509 -14.10 -21.89 -14.93
N TYR A 510 -15.36 -21.63 -15.22
CA TYR A 510 -16.44 -21.61 -14.23
C TYR A 510 -17.30 -22.87 -14.36
N PHE A 511 -17.52 -23.59 -13.25
CA PHE A 511 -18.29 -24.83 -13.23
C PHE A 511 -19.05 -25.03 -11.91
N TYR A 512 -20.03 -25.93 -11.91
CA TYR A 512 -20.85 -26.25 -10.74
C TYR A 512 -20.52 -27.65 -10.21
N ILE A 513 -20.35 -27.77 -8.89
CA ILE A 513 -20.04 -29.03 -8.20
C ILE A 513 -20.96 -29.31 -7.00
N GLY A 514 -21.94 -28.44 -6.74
CA GLY A 514 -22.92 -28.64 -5.67
C GLY A 514 -23.86 -29.81 -5.93
N THR A 515 -24.35 -30.46 -4.87
CA THR A 515 -25.36 -31.53 -4.97
C THR A 515 -26.79 -31.02 -4.84
N ASP A 516 -26.97 -29.74 -4.49
CA ASP A 516 -28.28 -29.13 -4.20
C ASP A 516 -28.82 -28.38 -5.42
N THR A 517 -29.50 -29.10 -6.31
CA THR A 517 -30.12 -28.56 -7.52
C THR A 517 -31.24 -27.53 -7.24
N ILE A 518 -31.72 -27.43 -6.00
CA ILE A 518 -32.82 -26.53 -5.59
C ILE A 518 -32.33 -25.08 -5.46
N ARG A 519 -31.02 -24.87 -5.25
CA ARG A 519 -30.41 -23.53 -5.12
C ARG A 519 -29.94 -22.93 -6.44
N ARG A 520 -30.15 -23.61 -7.57
CA ARG A 520 -30.09 -22.98 -8.89
C ARG A 520 -31.21 -21.95 -8.98
N GLN A 521 -30.98 -20.74 -8.49
CA GLN A 521 -31.89 -19.63 -8.79
C GLN A 521 -31.87 -19.40 -10.30
N ASP A 522 -33.04 -19.07 -10.85
CA ASP A 522 -33.39 -19.00 -12.29
C ASP A 522 -32.57 -18.00 -13.15
N SER A 523 -31.36 -17.60 -12.73
CA SER A 523 -30.32 -17.00 -13.56
C SER A 523 -29.11 -16.60 -12.70
N LYS A 524 -27.89 -16.87 -13.19
CA LYS A 524 -26.59 -16.20 -12.89
C LYS A 524 -25.65 -16.92 -11.89
N ALA A 525 -24.38 -16.95 -12.27
CA ALA A 525 -23.25 -17.45 -11.48
C ALA A 525 -23.25 -16.89 -10.03
N GLU A 526 -22.94 -17.76 -9.06
CA GLU A 526 -22.81 -17.38 -7.65
C GLU A 526 -21.57 -16.52 -7.40
N PHE A 527 -20.50 -16.77 -8.15
CA PHE A 527 -19.40 -15.82 -8.24
C PHE A 527 -19.67 -14.81 -9.36
N GLU A 528 -19.87 -13.57 -8.98
CA GLU A 528 -19.84 -12.43 -9.88
C GLU A 528 -18.37 -12.10 -10.21
N ILE A 529 -17.97 -12.41 -11.45
CA ILE A 529 -16.65 -12.11 -12.00
C ILE A 529 -16.70 -10.75 -12.70
N SER A 530 -15.83 -9.84 -12.27
CA SER A 530 -15.74 -8.48 -12.80
C SER A 530 -14.29 -7.98 -12.80
N GLY A 531 -14.06 -6.79 -13.34
CA GLY A 531 -12.69 -6.26 -13.40
C GLY A 531 -12.43 -5.25 -14.48
N TYR A 532 -11.15 -4.93 -14.67
CA TYR A 532 -10.69 -4.10 -15.77
C TYR A 532 -9.19 -4.26 -16.09
N ASN A 533 -8.78 -3.86 -17.29
CA ASN A 533 -7.39 -3.89 -17.79
C ASN A 533 -6.78 -5.30 -17.79
N ASN A 534 -7.60 -6.32 -18.00
CA ASN A 534 -7.17 -7.70 -17.95
C ASN A 534 -6.78 -8.23 -19.34
N ASP A 535 -5.96 -9.27 -19.36
CA ASP A 535 -5.74 -10.14 -20.51
C ASP A 535 -6.09 -11.56 -20.07
N LEU A 536 -7.39 -11.79 -19.87
CA LEU A 536 -7.94 -13.03 -19.32
C LEU A 536 -8.98 -13.58 -20.29
N ALA A 537 -8.74 -14.78 -20.79
CA ALA A 537 -9.73 -15.48 -21.60
C ALA A 537 -10.68 -16.27 -20.70
N VAL A 538 -11.97 -16.30 -21.01
CA VAL A 538 -12.98 -16.96 -20.18
C VAL A 538 -13.55 -18.14 -20.95
N GLU A 539 -13.69 -19.27 -20.27
CA GLU A 539 -14.43 -20.45 -20.72
C GLU A 539 -15.52 -20.82 -19.71
N VAL A 540 -16.78 -20.93 -20.13
CA VAL A 540 -17.86 -21.26 -19.19
C VAL A 540 -18.51 -22.60 -19.49
N GLN A 541 -18.36 -23.53 -18.55
CA GLN A 541 -19.01 -24.84 -18.57
C GLN A 541 -20.11 -24.88 -17.51
N LEU A 542 -21.32 -24.54 -17.93
CA LEU A 542 -22.53 -24.57 -17.12
C LEU A 542 -23.60 -25.35 -17.89
N ASP A 543 -24.28 -26.29 -17.23
CA ASP A 543 -25.27 -27.23 -17.79
C ASP A 543 -26.45 -26.54 -18.51
N GLY A 544 -26.21 -25.95 -19.68
CA GLY A 544 -27.21 -25.32 -20.55
C GLY A 544 -27.30 -23.78 -20.50
N GLU A 545 -26.62 -23.08 -19.59
CA GLU A 545 -26.65 -21.60 -19.49
C GLU A 545 -25.26 -20.97 -19.44
N ARG A 546 -24.91 -20.06 -20.37
CA ARG A 546 -23.59 -19.41 -20.37
C ARG A 546 -23.54 -18.13 -19.53
N TYR A 547 -22.48 -18.00 -18.73
CA TYR A 547 -22.12 -16.77 -18.03
C TYR A 547 -20.96 -16.08 -18.77
N ILE A 548 -21.07 -14.78 -19.08
CA ILE A 548 -19.98 -14.01 -19.70
C ILE A 548 -19.57 -12.91 -18.71
N PRO A 549 -18.36 -12.94 -18.14
CA PRO A 549 -17.87 -11.89 -17.27
C PRO A 549 -17.84 -10.54 -17.99
N VAL A 550 -18.31 -9.50 -17.30
CA VAL A 550 -18.31 -8.13 -17.81
C VAL A 550 -17.12 -7.40 -17.21
N PHE A 551 -16.04 -7.32 -17.99
CA PHE A 551 -14.91 -6.44 -17.68
C PHE A 551 -15.22 -5.05 -18.20
N LYS A 552 -15.13 -4.05 -17.30
CA LYS A 552 -15.66 -2.70 -17.53
C LYS A 552 -15.02 -2.00 -18.71
N ASP A 553 -13.75 -2.28 -18.98
CA ASP A 553 -13.02 -1.72 -20.10
C ASP A 553 -13.13 -2.57 -21.37
N GLU A 554 -13.82 -3.72 -21.35
CA GLU A 554 -14.01 -4.59 -22.52
C GLU A 554 -15.43 -4.54 -23.10
N CYS A 555 -16.37 -3.97 -22.36
CA CYS A 555 -17.77 -3.88 -22.74
C CYS A 555 -18.29 -2.44 -22.72
N HIS A 556 -19.24 -2.16 -23.61
CA HIS A 556 -20.05 -0.94 -23.60
C HIS A 556 -21.51 -1.30 -23.35
N ASN A 557 -22.20 -0.46 -22.56
CA ASN A 557 -23.66 -0.50 -22.52
C ASN A 557 -24.21 0.51 -23.53
N VAL A 558 -24.98 0.01 -24.50
CA VAL A 558 -25.45 0.78 -25.65
C VAL A 558 -26.95 0.62 -25.86
N VAL A 559 -27.57 1.57 -26.54
CA VAL A 559 -29.00 1.50 -26.93
C VAL A 559 -29.10 1.02 -28.38
N ALA A 560 -29.84 -0.07 -28.60
CA ALA A 560 -30.03 -0.62 -29.95
C ALA A 560 -31.16 0.11 -30.70
N LEU A 561 -30.95 0.48 -31.96
CA LEU A 561 -31.99 1.09 -32.80
C LEU A 561 -33.00 0.07 -33.37
N GLU A 562 -32.60 -1.20 -33.39
CA GLU A 562 -33.33 -2.33 -33.94
C GLU A 562 -33.12 -3.58 -33.08
N ASN A 563 -33.81 -4.67 -33.38
CA ASN A 563 -33.57 -5.94 -32.70
C ASN A 563 -32.22 -6.53 -33.13
N ILE A 564 -31.34 -6.77 -32.17
CA ILE A 564 -30.00 -7.35 -32.35
C ILE A 564 -29.95 -8.66 -31.57
N LEU A 565 -29.51 -9.74 -32.21
CA LEU A 565 -29.36 -11.04 -31.59
C LEU A 565 -27.96 -11.20 -30.99
N LYS A 566 -27.85 -12.03 -29.95
CA LYS A 566 -26.57 -12.45 -29.37
C LYS A 566 -25.61 -12.91 -30.47
N GLY A 567 -24.34 -12.50 -30.37
CA GLY A 567 -23.28 -12.87 -31.29
C GLY A 567 -23.23 -12.04 -32.58
N GLN A 568 -24.20 -11.15 -32.82
CA GLN A 568 -24.13 -10.24 -33.97
C GLN A 568 -23.16 -9.09 -33.72
N ALA A 569 -22.40 -8.73 -34.76
CA ALA A 569 -21.57 -7.55 -34.79
C ALA A 569 -22.42 -6.28 -34.91
N VAL A 570 -22.05 -5.27 -34.14
CA VAL A 570 -22.76 -3.99 -34.11
C VAL A 570 -21.81 -2.84 -34.41
N CYS A 571 -22.35 -1.78 -34.98
CA CYS A 571 -21.62 -0.55 -35.24
C CYS A 571 -22.36 0.65 -34.66
N PHE A 572 -21.61 1.68 -34.28
CA PHE A 572 -22.15 2.96 -33.89
C PHE A 572 -22.90 3.61 -35.05
N ASP A 573 -24.10 4.12 -34.77
CA ASP A 573 -24.79 5.01 -35.71
C ASP A 573 -24.13 6.40 -35.71
N LYS A 574 -24.62 7.30 -36.58
CA LYS A 574 -24.05 8.65 -36.80
C LYS A 574 -23.84 9.47 -35.53
N ASP A 575 -24.62 9.24 -34.48
CA ASP A 575 -24.54 9.96 -33.22
C ASP A 575 -23.53 9.39 -32.21
N LYS A 576 -22.94 8.23 -32.51
CA LYS A 576 -22.01 7.48 -31.64
C LYS A 576 -22.57 7.16 -30.25
N LYS A 577 -23.89 7.17 -30.08
CA LYS A 577 -24.59 6.86 -28.83
C LYS A 577 -25.49 5.64 -28.98
N HIS A 578 -26.05 5.43 -30.16
CA HIS A 578 -26.85 4.26 -30.48
C HIS A 578 -26.08 3.30 -31.39
N VAL A 579 -26.52 2.04 -31.37
CA VAL A 579 -25.96 0.98 -32.23
C VAL A 579 -27.01 0.37 -33.13
N ARG A 580 -26.55 -0.14 -34.26
CA ARG A 580 -27.32 -0.97 -35.20
C ARG A 580 -26.48 -2.18 -35.62
N LYS A 581 -27.08 -3.11 -36.34
CA LYS A 581 -26.38 -4.22 -36.99
C LYS A 581 -25.28 -3.70 -37.92
N MET A 582 -24.08 -4.27 -37.79
CA MET A 582 -22.96 -3.94 -38.68
C MET A 582 -23.04 -4.78 -39.95
N LEU A 583 -23.02 -4.14 -41.11
CA LEU A 583 -22.97 -4.80 -42.41
C LEU A 583 -21.52 -4.98 -42.88
N PRO A 584 -21.22 -5.98 -43.72
CA PRO A 584 -19.88 -6.16 -44.30
C PRO A 584 -19.34 -4.95 -45.07
N THR A 585 -20.24 -4.07 -45.53
CA THR A 585 -19.90 -2.85 -46.28
C THR A 585 -19.68 -1.63 -45.38
N ASP A 586 -19.96 -1.74 -44.08
CA ASP A 586 -19.75 -0.64 -43.14
C ASP A 586 -18.26 -0.41 -42.89
N ASN A 587 -17.89 0.85 -42.62
CA ASN A 587 -16.52 1.17 -42.24
C ASN A 587 -16.22 0.55 -40.87
N LYS A 588 -15.15 -0.26 -40.77
CA LYS A 588 -14.72 -0.90 -39.53
C LYS A 588 -14.45 0.08 -38.39
N ALA A 589 -14.09 1.33 -38.67
CA ALA A 589 -13.95 2.36 -37.64
C ALA A 589 -15.23 2.65 -36.84
N LEU A 590 -16.39 2.16 -37.32
CA LEU A 590 -17.66 2.24 -36.63
C LEU A 590 -17.97 1.00 -35.77
N PHE A 591 -17.15 -0.05 -35.84
CA PHE A 591 -17.34 -1.26 -35.05
C PHE A 591 -17.45 -0.89 -33.56
N ALA A 592 -18.59 -1.22 -32.98
CA ALA A 592 -18.90 -0.96 -31.58
C ALA A 592 -18.73 -2.21 -30.72
N GLY A 593 -18.62 -3.39 -31.35
CA GLY A 593 -18.38 -4.67 -30.70
C GLY A 593 -19.39 -5.75 -31.12
N ILE A 594 -19.53 -6.77 -30.28
CA ILE A 594 -20.42 -7.92 -30.48
C ILE A 594 -21.45 -7.96 -29.35
N ALA A 595 -22.72 -8.15 -29.69
CA ALA A 595 -23.80 -8.25 -28.71
C ALA A 595 -23.65 -9.49 -27.82
N LEU A 596 -23.63 -9.31 -26.50
CA LEU A 596 -23.49 -10.42 -25.53
C LEU A 596 -24.81 -11.14 -25.24
N ASN A 597 -25.94 -10.50 -25.53
CA ASN A 597 -27.30 -11.01 -25.34
C ASN A 597 -28.20 -10.49 -26.48
N ASP A 598 -29.41 -11.02 -26.60
CA ASP A 598 -30.44 -10.42 -27.45
C ASP A 598 -30.82 -9.03 -26.90
N ILE A 599 -30.85 -8.02 -27.76
CA ILE A 599 -31.16 -6.62 -27.44
C ILE A 599 -32.36 -6.21 -28.27
N SER A 600 -33.49 -5.97 -27.60
CA SER A 600 -34.69 -5.41 -28.24
C SER A 600 -34.45 -3.97 -28.72
N ALA A 601 -35.15 -3.58 -29.78
CA ALA A 601 -35.11 -2.21 -30.26
C ALA A 601 -35.44 -1.20 -29.14
N GLN A 602 -34.72 -0.08 -29.13
CA GLN A 602 -34.79 1.00 -28.13
C GLN A 602 -34.46 0.57 -26.69
N SER A 603 -33.83 -0.60 -26.52
CA SER A 603 -33.42 -1.10 -25.20
C SER A 603 -31.90 -1.06 -25.03
N HIS A 604 -31.47 -1.05 -23.78
CA HIS A 604 -30.06 -1.14 -23.42
C HIS A 604 -29.57 -2.59 -23.52
N GLY A 605 -28.33 -2.78 -23.96
CA GLY A 605 -27.65 -4.07 -23.92
C GLY A 605 -26.13 -3.92 -23.90
N ASP A 606 -25.46 -4.99 -23.48
CA ASP A 606 -24.01 -5.01 -23.39
C ASP A 606 -23.38 -5.57 -24.67
N VAL A 607 -22.35 -4.85 -25.12
CA VAL A 607 -21.61 -5.14 -26.34
C VAL A 607 -20.13 -5.24 -26.00
N LYS A 608 -19.49 -6.34 -26.40
CA LYS A 608 -18.07 -6.57 -26.15
C LYS A 608 -17.23 -6.10 -27.33
N PHE A 609 -16.38 -5.12 -27.09
CA PHE A 609 -15.60 -4.45 -28.13
C PHE A 609 -14.11 -4.82 -28.12
N LYS A 610 -13.63 -5.45 -27.06
CA LYS A 610 -12.30 -6.07 -27.00
C LYS A 610 -12.30 -7.24 -26.02
N GLY A 611 -11.20 -7.98 -25.94
CA GLY A 611 -11.06 -9.14 -25.05
C GLY A 611 -11.44 -10.44 -25.74
N TYR A 612 -11.95 -11.43 -25.00
CA TYR A 612 -12.11 -12.81 -25.50
C TYR A 612 -13.58 -13.26 -25.53
N LEU A 613 -13.97 -13.98 -26.58
CA LEU A 613 -15.25 -14.68 -26.70
C LEU A 613 -15.03 -16.12 -27.17
N GLU A 614 -15.96 -17.00 -26.82
CA GLU A 614 -15.95 -18.36 -27.35
C GLU A 614 -16.51 -18.43 -28.78
N LYS A 615 -16.00 -19.36 -29.60
CA LYS A 615 -16.49 -19.63 -30.96
C LYS A 615 -17.98 -19.94 -30.99
N GLU A 616 -18.46 -20.68 -30.00
CA GLU A 616 -19.86 -21.08 -29.89
C GLU A 616 -20.77 -19.89 -29.58
N ASP A 617 -20.29 -18.86 -28.86
CA ASP A 617 -21.06 -17.61 -28.66
C ASP A 617 -21.18 -16.78 -29.95
N LEU A 618 -20.34 -17.09 -30.94
CA LEU A 618 -20.27 -16.40 -32.22
C LEU A 618 -20.84 -17.25 -33.37
N ASN A 619 -21.38 -18.43 -33.07
CA ASN A 619 -21.85 -19.42 -34.06
C ASN A 619 -20.76 -19.80 -35.11
N LEU A 620 -19.48 -19.79 -34.72
CA LEU A 620 -18.36 -20.16 -35.58
C LEU A 620 -18.02 -21.64 -35.42
N SER A 621 -18.40 -22.48 -36.39
CA SER A 621 -18.22 -23.94 -36.30
C SER A 621 -16.86 -24.46 -36.80
N GLN A 622 -16.09 -23.66 -37.55
CA GLN A 622 -14.76 -24.02 -38.05
C GLN A 622 -13.84 -22.79 -38.09
N ALA A 623 -12.91 -22.70 -37.14
CA ALA A 623 -11.90 -21.65 -37.08
C ALA A 623 -10.59 -22.24 -36.54
N ASN A 624 -9.50 -22.10 -37.28
CA ASN A 624 -8.16 -22.52 -36.91
C ASN A 624 -7.40 -21.40 -36.22
N PHE A 625 -6.35 -21.74 -35.50
CA PHE A 625 -5.43 -20.74 -34.94
C PHE A 625 -4.93 -19.79 -36.04
N GLY A 626 -4.99 -18.48 -35.77
CA GLY A 626 -4.57 -17.43 -36.69
C GLY A 626 -5.63 -16.99 -37.71
N ASP A 627 -6.79 -17.66 -37.76
CA ASP A 627 -7.86 -17.26 -38.68
C ASP A 627 -8.43 -15.88 -38.30
N ASN A 628 -8.60 -15.04 -39.31
CA ASN A 628 -9.25 -13.73 -39.17
C ASN A 628 -10.76 -13.89 -39.02
N VAL A 629 -11.32 -13.23 -38.02
CA VAL A 629 -12.77 -13.13 -37.81
C VAL A 629 -13.26 -11.81 -38.39
N VAL A 630 -14.19 -11.88 -39.33
CA VAL A 630 -14.74 -10.72 -40.07
C VAL A 630 -16.25 -10.67 -39.93
N VAL A 631 -16.84 -9.50 -40.21
CA VAL A 631 -18.30 -9.32 -40.25
C VAL A 631 -18.84 -9.85 -41.58
N GLY A 632 -19.71 -10.85 -41.50
CA GLY A 632 -20.39 -11.50 -42.63
C GLY A 632 -21.83 -11.03 -42.84
N HIS A 633 -22.55 -11.78 -43.67
CA HIS A 633 -23.98 -11.53 -43.92
C HIS A 633 -24.81 -11.62 -42.64
N ASP A 634 -25.91 -10.86 -42.59
CA ASP A 634 -26.79 -10.73 -41.43
C ASP A 634 -26.07 -10.34 -40.13
N SER A 635 -24.93 -9.67 -40.25
CA SER A 635 -24.08 -9.22 -39.14
C SER A 635 -23.52 -10.35 -38.28
N LEU A 636 -23.53 -11.58 -38.79
CA LEU A 636 -22.88 -12.71 -38.15
C LEU A 636 -21.38 -12.67 -38.40
N LEU A 637 -20.60 -13.17 -37.45
CA LEU A 637 -19.17 -13.33 -37.66
C LEU A 637 -18.88 -14.55 -38.52
N MET A 638 -17.84 -14.46 -39.35
CA MET A 638 -17.34 -15.56 -40.17
C MET A 638 -15.83 -15.50 -40.31
N ILE A 639 -15.23 -16.60 -40.76
CA ILE A 639 -13.82 -16.63 -41.12
C ILE A 639 -13.65 -16.10 -42.55
N GLY A 640 -12.72 -15.16 -42.76
CA GLY A 640 -12.51 -14.57 -44.08
C GLY A 640 -11.30 -13.65 -44.18
N ALA A 641 -10.92 -13.31 -45.42
CA ALA A 641 -9.75 -12.50 -45.74
C ALA A 641 -9.97 -10.97 -45.69
N GLY A 642 -11.10 -10.52 -45.12
CA GLY A 642 -11.47 -9.10 -45.00
C GLY A 642 -10.85 -8.39 -43.80
N GLU A 643 -11.30 -7.16 -43.51
CA GLU A 643 -10.86 -6.43 -42.33
C GLU A 643 -11.34 -7.14 -41.05
N ALA A 644 -10.38 -7.74 -40.33
CA ALA A 644 -10.67 -8.56 -39.16
C ALA A 644 -11.14 -7.72 -37.96
N VAL A 645 -12.24 -8.09 -37.32
CA VAL A 645 -12.70 -7.55 -36.02
C VAL A 645 -12.20 -8.41 -34.85
N GLY A 646 -11.61 -9.56 -35.15
CA GLY A 646 -10.94 -10.41 -34.17
C GLY A 646 -10.05 -11.46 -34.84
N ILE A 647 -9.37 -12.25 -34.02
CA ILE A 647 -8.51 -13.36 -34.45
C ILE A 647 -8.82 -14.61 -33.62
N CYS A 648 -8.81 -15.76 -34.28
CA CYS A 648 -8.88 -17.05 -33.60
C CYS A 648 -7.52 -17.38 -32.99
N LEU A 649 -7.49 -17.64 -31.68
CA LEU A 649 -6.25 -17.98 -30.96
C LEU A 649 -6.13 -19.49 -30.67
N GLY A 650 -6.90 -20.32 -31.40
CA GLY A 650 -7.01 -21.76 -31.15
C GLY A 650 -8.06 -22.10 -30.07
N TYR A 651 -8.40 -23.39 -29.95
CA TYR A 651 -9.21 -23.96 -28.84
C TYR A 651 -10.40 -23.11 -28.37
N ASN A 652 -11.44 -23.01 -29.20
CA ASN A 652 -12.67 -22.29 -28.93
C ASN A 652 -12.57 -20.78 -28.62
N GLN A 653 -11.42 -20.12 -28.69
CA GLN A 653 -11.30 -18.70 -28.33
C GLN A 653 -11.06 -17.75 -29.51
N ILE A 654 -11.79 -16.64 -29.49
CA ILE A 654 -11.65 -15.50 -30.41
C ILE A 654 -11.28 -14.26 -29.59
N LYS A 655 -10.17 -13.60 -29.95
CA LYS A 655 -9.79 -12.30 -29.39
C LYS A 655 -10.32 -11.18 -30.29
N ILE A 656 -11.12 -10.29 -29.72
CA ILE A 656 -11.73 -9.12 -30.38
C ILE A 656 -10.79 -7.91 -30.22
N PHE A 657 -10.67 -7.12 -31.29
CA PHE A 657 -9.76 -5.97 -31.39
C PHE A 657 -10.43 -4.62 -31.25
#